data_AF-A0A2W1MQT7-F1
#
_entry.id   AF-A0A2W1MQT7-F1
#
_cell.length_a   1.000
_cell.length_b   1.000
_cell.length_c   1.000
_cell.angle_alpha   90.00
_cell.angle_beta   90.00
_cell.angle_gamma   90.00
#
_symmetry.space_group_name_H-M   'P 1'
#
loop_
_entity.id
_entity.type
_entity.pdbx_description
1 polymer ?
#
loop_
_entity_poly.entity_id
_entity_poly.type
_entity_poly.pdbx_seq_one_letter_code
_entity_poly.pdbx_strand_id
1 'polypeptide(L)'
;MPRNTLAATFGYDAFRPGQEAAIRSVLAGRSTAAIFPTGSGKSLCYQLPALHLPHLTLVVSPLLALMQDQLAFLHRHGIAAASIDSAQSREEAAEVMARARSGELKILMISVERLKNERFRGFIQQVPISLLVVDEAHCISEWGHNFRPDYLKLPDYQRQFGIPQVLLLTATATPAVIADMQKKFAIADVDVVTTGFYRSNLDLAVEAVPGPARMARLVDWLAPRKGQPGIVYVTLQKTAEQVAEALVRSGLSAAAYHAGMGHEAREALQRRFMAGQVDMIVATIAFGMGIDKSDVRNLVHYDLPKSVENYSQEIGRAGRDGQRSECLVLANRDGLNVLENFVYGDTPERDGILRVLQELKGAAGEGGRWELTLNALSDQSNIRQLPLKTLLVQLELRGIIAPLFAYFAEYRFKYLVEPEALVAKFEGERRQFVEALVATSQRARTWSTVDFDRLYNEHQAERARVVKALDFFQERGWIELESKQMTEVYASLRSDWDTGSLADELHGYFKRQEASEIGRINAMLALFASDSCLSQRLAAYFGDHQAPARCGHCSVCRGQVARLPEPAALPALEGKDFAALCSGFRQRQHEYDGRDAGAESLTRFLCGIATPIFTRLKARNLPGFAALEDYPYAQVRDWVSRQLDL
;
A
#
# COMPACT_ATOMS: atom_id res chain seq x y z
N MET A 1 -1.24 28.88 23.81
CA MET A 1 -0.83 28.47 22.45
C MET A 1 0.65 28.76 22.25
N PRO A 2 1.46 27.80 21.78
CA PRO A 2 2.91 27.94 21.74
C PRO A 2 3.39 28.67 20.48
N ARG A 3 2.96 29.93 20.30
CA ARG A 3 3.42 30.78 19.18
C ARG A 3 4.93 31.03 19.24
N ASN A 4 5.50 31.08 20.44
CA ASN A 4 6.95 31.23 20.62
C ASN A 4 7.73 30.02 20.08
N THR A 5 7.27 28.79 20.34
CA THR A 5 7.89 27.57 19.79
C THR A 5 7.75 27.49 18.28
N LEU A 6 6.60 27.92 17.73
CA LEU A 6 6.38 27.98 16.29
C LEU A 6 7.45 28.84 15.59
N ALA A 7 7.69 30.04 16.09
CA ALA A 7 8.69 30.95 15.53
C ALA A 7 10.13 30.48 15.84
N ALA A 8 10.43 30.17 17.11
CA ALA A 8 11.80 29.88 17.55
C ALA A 8 12.33 28.54 17.04
N THR A 9 11.49 27.50 16.96
CA THR A 9 11.91 26.19 16.49
C THR A 9 11.73 26.04 15.00
N PHE A 10 10.55 26.37 14.46
CA PHE A 10 10.20 26.07 13.07
C PHE A 10 10.34 27.25 12.10
N GLY A 11 10.63 28.46 12.60
CA GLY A 11 10.79 29.65 11.75
C GLY A 11 9.52 30.11 11.05
N TYR A 12 8.33 29.75 11.56
CA TYR A 12 7.04 30.16 10.98
C TYR A 12 6.43 31.32 11.77
N ASP A 13 5.99 32.36 11.06
CA ASP A 13 5.36 33.53 11.67
C ASP A 13 3.88 33.29 12.04
N ALA A 14 3.21 32.36 11.34
CA ALA A 14 1.79 32.10 11.51
C ALA A 14 1.41 30.65 11.19
N PHE A 15 0.30 30.20 11.79
CA PHE A 15 -0.32 28.93 11.44
C PHE A 15 -1.06 29.03 10.11
N ARG A 16 -1.01 27.97 9.32
CA ARG A 16 -1.89 27.78 8.16
C ARG A 16 -3.31 27.44 8.64
N PRO A 17 -4.34 27.62 7.78
CA PRO A 17 -5.71 27.27 8.11
C PRO A 17 -5.83 25.86 8.69
N GLY A 18 -6.66 25.69 9.71
CA GLY A 18 -6.89 24.41 10.41
C GLY A 18 -5.80 24.00 11.42
N GLN A 19 -4.52 24.31 11.18
CA GLN A 19 -3.42 23.86 12.03
C GLN A 19 -3.59 24.29 13.49
N GLU A 20 -3.93 25.57 13.71
CA GLU A 20 -4.08 26.10 15.07
C GLU A 20 -5.20 25.38 15.83
N ALA A 21 -6.33 25.08 15.18
CA ALA A 21 -7.44 24.39 15.80
C ALA A 21 -7.08 22.95 16.19
N ALA A 22 -6.43 22.21 15.29
CA ALA A 22 -5.99 20.84 15.55
C ALA A 22 -4.96 20.79 16.69
N ILE A 23 -3.95 21.66 16.64
CA ILE A 23 -2.92 21.78 17.68
C ILE A 23 -3.54 22.12 19.05
N ARG A 24 -4.51 23.03 19.09
CA ARG A 24 -5.22 23.41 20.32
C ARG A 24 -5.87 22.22 20.99
N SER A 25 -6.54 21.41 20.19
CA SER A 25 -7.30 20.26 20.64
C SER A 25 -6.39 19.20 21.24
N VAL A 26 -5.29 18.87 20.53
CA VAL A 26 -4.27 17.92 21.00
C VAL A 26 -3.57 18.41 22.27
N LEU A 27 -3.24 19.70 22.36
CA LEU A 27 -2.65 20.26 23.59
C LEU A 27 -3.63 20.29 24.76
N ALA A 28 -4.94 20.25 24.50
CA ALA A 28 -5.98 20.11 25.51
C ALA A 28 -6.24 18.65 25.91
N GLY A 29 -5.45 17.70 25.39
CA GLY A 29 -5.58 16.27 25.72
C GLY A 29 -6.73 15.58 24.98
N ARG A 30 -7.24 16.15 23.88
CA ARG A 30 -8.37 15.61 23.13
C ARG A 30 -7.94 14.94 21.84
N SER A 31 -8.46 13.74 21.61
CA SER A 31 -8.31 13.04 20.33
C SER A 31 -8.91 13.86 19.19
N THR A 32 -8.17 14.00 18.10
CA THR A 32 -8.47 14.97 17.04
C THR A 32 -8.28 14.33 15.66
N ALA A 33 -9.14 14.66 14.70
CA ALA A 33 -8.94 14.31 13.30
C ALA A 33 -8.68 15.57 12.48
N ALA A 34 -7.53 15.64 11.82
CA ALA A 34 -7.16 16.74 10.94
C ALA A 34 -7.13 16.28 9.47
N ILE A 35 -8.11 16.75 8.70
CA ILE A 35 -8.30 16.41 7.29
C ILE A 35 -7.93 17.65 6.47
N PHE A 36 -6.66 17.72 6.05
CA PHE A 36 -6.12 18.87 5.32
C PHE A 36 -5.54 18.43 3.97
N PRO A 37 -5.79 19.16 2.87
CA PRO A 37 -5.27 18.79 1.56
C PRO A 37 -3.73 18.73 1.57
N THR A 38 -3.16 18.07 0.56
CA THR A 38 -1.70 17.96 0.39
C THR A 38 -1.03 19.34 0.38
N GLY A 39 0.17 19.43 0.96
CA GLY A 39 0.90 20.69 1.09
C GLY A 39 0.44 21.61 2.22
N SER A 40 -0.63 21.30 2.97
CA SER A 40 -1.13 22.16 4.06
C SER A 40 -0.28 22.14 5.35
N GLY A 41 0.83 21.41 5.38
CA GLY A 41 1.69 21.29 6.56
C GLY A 41 1.07 20.46 7.69
N LYS A 42 0.45 19.31 7.36
CA LYS A 42 -0.16 18.40 8.35
C LYS A 42 0.81 17.98 9.45
N SER A 43 2.08 17.75 9.12
CA SER A 43 3.08 17.28 10.08
C SER A 43 3.23 18.21 11.29
N LEU A 44 3.12 19.53 11.09
CA LEU A 44 3.22 20.49 12.19
C LEU A 44 2.20 20.23 13.30
N CYS A 45 1.06 19.61 12.96
CA CYS A 45 -0.02 19.30 13.90
C CYS A 45 0.37 18.27 14.95
N TYR A 46 1.39 17.44 14.70
CA TYR A 46 1.97 16.58 15.73
C TYR A 46 3.36 17.04 16.18
N GLN A 47 4.15 17.62 15.28
CA GLN A 47 5.54 18.00 15.58
C GLN A 47 5.60 19.06 16.66
N LEU A 48 4.72 20.07 16.60
CA LEU A 48 4.68 21.13 17.60
C LEU A 48 4.10 20.64 18.93
N PRO A 49 2.96 19.92 18.99
CA PRO A 49 2.49 19.33 20.25
C PRO A 49 3.48 18.37 20.90
N ALA A 50 4.24 17.60 20.12
CA ALA A 50 5.25 16.68 20.65
C ALA A 50 6.28 17.38 21.55
N LEU A 51 6.60 18.65 21.29
CA LEU A 51 7.53 19.44 22.12
C LEU A 51 6.91 19.94 23.43
N HIS A 52 5.59 19.97 23.53
CA HIS A 52 4.85 20.48 24.69
C HIS A 52 4.24 19.38 25.55
N LEU A 53 4.06 18.18 24.98
CA LEU A 53 3.58 17.02 25.72
C LEU A 53 4.73 16.39 26.53
N PRO A 54 4.44 15.85 27.72
CA PRO A 54 5.50 15.40 28.65
C PRO A 54 6.26 14.17 28.14
N HIS A 55 5.60 13.26 27.41
CA HIS A 55 6.17 11.98 27.02
C HIS A 55 6.35 11.85 25.50
N LEU A 56 6.56 10.62 25.02
CA LEU A 56 6.82 10.31 23.62
C LEU A 56 5.57 10.56 22.76
N THR A 57 5.78 11.02 21.52
CA THR A 57 4.78 10.97 20.45
C THR A 57 5.11 9.81 19.51
N LEU A 58 4.21 8.83 19.42
CA LEU A 58 4.36 7.67 18.54
C LEU A 58 3.66 7.96 17.20
N VAL A 59 4.40 8.00 16.10
CA VAL A 59 3.87 8.29 14.76
C VAL A 59 3.85 7.02 13.93
N VAL A 60 2.65 6.56 13.56
CA VAL A 60 2.44 5.44 12.64
C VAL A 60 2.24 6.01 11.24
N SER A 61 3.11 5.65 10.29
CA SER A 61 3.02 6.10 8.90
C SER A 61 3.28 4.93 7.94
N PRO A 62 2.62 4.86 6.77
CA PRO A 62 2.70 3.69 5.90
C PRO A 62 3.98 3.64 5.05
N LEU A 63 4.83 4.68 5.07
CA LEU A 63 5.89 4.87 4.08
C LEU A 63 7.23 5.22 4.71
N LEU A 64 8.19 4.30 4.55
CA LEU A 64 9.56 4.46 5.04
C LEU A 64 10.25 5.69 4.44
N ALA A 65 10.12 5.93 3.13
CA ALA A 65 10.74 7.09 2.47
C ALA A 65 10.20 8.42 3.04
N LEU A 66 8.89 8.51 3.31
CA LEU A 66 8.30 9.69 3.94
C LEU A 66 8.81 9.86 5.39
N MET A 67 8.95 8.76 6.14
CA MET A 67 9.51 8.81 7.49
C MET A 67 10.94 9.38 7.48
N GLN A 68 11.78 8.97 6.54
CA GLN A 68 13.15 9.48 6.40
C GLN A 68 13.19 10.99 6.13
N ASP A 69 12.35 11.49 5.21
CA ASP A 69 12.25 12.92 4.93
C ASP A 69 11.78 13.73 6.15
N GLN A 70 10.80 13.19 6.90
CA GLN A 70 10.33 13.81 8.14
C GLN A 70 11.40 13.81 9.23
N LEU A 71 12.17 12.73 9.39
CA LEU A 71 13.27 12.66 10.34
C LEU A 71 14.37 13.66 10.00
N ALA A 72 14.77 13.76 8.73
CA ALA A 72 15.73 14.76 8.28
C ALA A 72 15.23 16.19 8.56
N PHE A 73 13.94 16.46 8.37
CA PHE A 73 13.33 17.73 8.77
C PHE A 73 13.42 17.95 10.29
N LEU A 74 13.02 16.98 11.11
CA LEU A 74 13.04 17.08 12.57
C LEU A 74 14.46 17.32 13.12
N HIS A 75 15.46 16.59 12.62
CA HIS A 75 16.87 16.75 13.02
C HIS A 75 17.42 18.12 12.65
N ARG A 76 17.09 18.66 11.47
CA ARG A 76 17.47 20.03 11.08
C ARG A 76 16.92 21.11 12.03
N HIS A 77 15.83 20.83 12.72
CA HIS A 77 15.21 21.72 13.71
C HIS A 77 15.61 21.37 15.15
N GLY A 78 16.60 20.50 15.36
CA GLY A 78 17.09 20.11 16.67
C GLY A 78 16.11 19.24 17.47
N ILE A 79 15.13 18.62 16.83
CA ILE A 79 14.12 17.80 17.50
C ILE A 79 14.61 16.36 17.59
N ALA A 80 14.67 15.82 18.82
CA ALA A 80 15.05 14.44 19.08
C ALA A 80 13.98 13.47 18.56
N ALA A 81 14.25 12.89 17.38
CA ALA A 81 13.36 11.96 16.70
C ALA A 81 14.12 10.77 16.12
N ALA A 82 13.48 9.63 16.00
CA ALA A 82 14.04 8.43 15.37
C ALA A 82 12.95 7.57 14.72
N SER A 83 13.36 6.64 13.85
CA SER A 83 12.52 5.53 13.38
C SER A 83 13.02 4.20 13.92
N ILE A 84 12.12 3.21 13.97
CA ILE A 84 12.49 1.80 14.02
C ILE A 84 12.01 1.13 12.73
N ASP A 85 12.94 0.67 11.91
CA ASP A 85 12.65 -0.02 10.65
C ASP A 85 13.44 -1.33 10.51
N SER A 86 13.25 -2.03 9.39
CA SER A 86 13.89 -3.32 9.12
C SER A 86 15.28 -3.21 8.48
N ALA A 87 15.70 -2.01 8.07
CA ALA A 87 17.02 -1.79 7.47
C ALA A 87 18.09 -1.53 8.54
N GLN A 88 17.68 -1.10 9.73
CA GLN A 88 18.58 -0.84 10.87
C GLN A 88 19.24 -2.10 11.43
N SER A 89 20.48 -1.95 11.90
CA SER A 89 21.16 -2.99 12.66
C SER A 89 20.50 -3.20 14.03
N ARG A 90 20.84 -4.31 14.68
CA ARG A 90 20.32 -4.60 16.03
C ARG A 90 20.81 -3.59 17.05
N GLU A 91 22.05 -3.11 16.92
CA GLU A 91 22.65 -2.08 17.77
C GLU A 91 21.93 -0.76 17.59
N GLU A 92 21.69 -0.33 16.35
CA GLU A 92 20.96 0.92 16.04
C GLU A 92 19.53 0.88 16.62
N ALA A 93 18.82 -0.23 16.37
CA ALA A 93 17.47 -0.40 16.92
C ALA A 93 17.48 -0.42 18.46
N ALA A 94 18.47 -1.06 19.09
CA ALA A 94 18.60 -1.09 20.54
C ALA A 94 18.91 0.28 21.13
N GLU A 95 19.75 1.09 20.47
CA GLU A 95 20.04 2.47 20.84
C GLU A 95 18.78 3.32 20.78
N VAL A 96 18.03 3.27 19.67
CA VAL A 96 16.76 4.00 19.53
C VAL A 96 15.77 3.60 20.63
N MET A 97 15.65 2.30 20.92
CA MET A 97 14.81 1.81 22.02
C MET A 97 15.27 2.30 23.40
N ALA A 98 16.59 2.39 23.63
CA ALA A 98 17.12 2.94 24.88
C ALA A 98 16.79 4.43 25.04
N ARG A 99 16.98 5.22 23.97
CA ARG A 99 16.67 6.66 23.95
C ARG A 99 15.18 6.96 24.10
N ALA A 100 14.32 6.10 23.55
CA ALA A 100 12.87 6.18 23.79
C ALA A 100 12.50 5.88 25.26
N ARG A 101 13.11 4.85 25.87
CA ARG A 101 12.88 4.53 27.30
C ARG A 101 13.38 5.61 28.25
N SER A 102 14.51 6.25 27.96
CA SER A 102 15.06 7.32 28.80
C SER A 102 14.27 8.63 28.68
N GLY A 103 13.33 8.74 27.74
CA GLY A 103 12.58 9.96 27.47
C GLY A 103 13.36 11.01 26.67
N GLU A 104 14.52 10.66 26.11
CA GLU A 104 15.32 11.55 25.26
C GLU A 104 14.61 11.84 23.94
N LEU A 105 13.92 10.84 23.37
CA LEU A 105 13.15 11.01 22.14
C LEU A 105 11.80 11.68 22.40
N LYS A 106 11.48 12.71 21.61
CA LYS A 106 10.16 13.33 21.58
C LYS A 106 9.24 12.70 20.55
N ILE A 107 9.79 12.18 19.45
CA ILE A 107 9.04 11.57 18.35
C ILE A 107 9.68 10.22 17.98
N LEU A 108 8.88 9.17 17.94
CA LEU A 108 9.26 7.87 17.39
C LEU A 108 8.36 7.54 16.22
N MET A 109 8.93 7.39 15.03
CA MET A 109 8.20 7.00 13.82
C MET A 109 8.30 5.49 13.59
N ILE A 110 7.19 4.85 13.20
CA ILE A 110 7.15 3.41 12.94
C ILE A 110 6.18 3.09 11.80
N SER A 111 6.49 2.05 11.03
CA SER A 111 5.53 1.50 10.07
C SER A 111 4.48 0.64 10.77
N VAL A 112 3.28 0.52 10.18
CA VAL A 112 2.23 -0.33 10.73
C VAL A 112 2.65 -1.81 10.77
N GLU A 113 3.46 -2.24 9.79
CA GLU A 113 4.00 -3.59 9.69
C GLU A 113 4.99 -3.87 10.83
N ARG A 114 5.82 -2.90 11.21
CA ARG A 114 6.77 -3.05 12.32
C ARG A 114 6.08 -2.98 13.67
N LEU A 115 5.01 -2.17 13.79
CA LEU A 115 4.21 -2.07 15.01
C LEU A 115 3.56 -3.41 15.42
N LYS A 116 3.30 -4.31 14.48
CA LYS A 116 2.82 -5.67 14.77
C LYS A 116 3.80 -6.50 15.60
N ASN A 117 5.10 -6.23 15.48
CA ASN A 117 6.12 -7.07 16.06
C ASN A 117 5.94 -7.16 17.58
N GLU A 118 5.72 -8.36 18.11
CA GLU A 118 5.44 -8.56 19.54
C GLU A 118 6.55 -8.04 20.45
N ARG A 119 7.83 -8.19 20.05
CA ARG A 119 8.95 -7.64 20.84
C ARG A 119 8.89 -6.12 20.90
N PHE A 120 8.56 -5.48 19.77
CA PHE A 120 8.34 -4.02 19.75
C PHE A 120 7.14 -3.63 20.62
N ARG A 121 6.03 -4.38 20.55
CA ARG A 121 4.83 -4.12 21.38
C ARG A 121 5.11 -4.27 22.88
N GLY A 122 5.84 -5.32 23.27
CA GLY A 122 6.27 -5.51 24.67
C GLY A 122 7.22 -4.41 25.16
N PHE A 123 8.08 -3.90 24.28
CA PHE A 123 8.93 -2.75 24.57
C PHE A 123 8.13 -1.46 24.72
N ILE A 124 7.32 -1.11 23.72
CA ILE A 124 6.65 0.19 23.63
C ILE A 124 5.59 0.36 24.72
N GLN A 125 5.01 -0.76 25.20
CA GLN A 125 4.10 -0.78 26.34
C GLN A 125 4.75 -0.31 27.65
N GLN A 126 6.08 -0.35 27.75
CA GLN A 126 6.84 0.13 28.92
C GLN A 126 7.24 1.61 28.80
N VAL A 127 6.99 2.24 27.65
CA VAL A 127 7.36 3.63 27.38
C VAL A 127 6.12 4.51 27.58
N PRO A 128 6.18 5.57 28.41
CA PRO A 128 5.10 6.54 28.50
C PRO A 128 4.90 7.26 27.16
N ILE A 129 3.66 7.28 26.66
CA ILE A 129 3.30 7.93 25.38
C ILE A 129 2.20 8.95 25.64
N SER A 130 2.40 10.17 25.16
CA SER A 130 1.42 11.25 25.30
C SER A 130 0.47 11.36 24.12
N LEU A 131 0.87 10.89 22.94
CA LEU A 131 0.11 11.03 21.69
C LEU A 131 0.43 9.90 20.73
N LEU A 132 -0.62 9.23 20.23
CA LEU A 132 -0.55 8.40 19.04
C LEU A 132 -0.89 9.27 17.83
N VAL A 133 -0.06 9.27 16.81
CA VAL A 133 -0.34 9.92 15.52
C VAL A 133 -0.53 8.83 14.49
N VAL A 134 -1.64 8.88 13.78
CA VAL A 134 -1.90 7.99 12.64
C VAL A 134 -1.87 8.84 11.38
N ASP A 135 -0.80 8.70 10.61
CA ASP A 135 -0.64 9.33 9.31
C ASP A 135 -1.36 8.50 8.23
N GLU A 136 -1.84 9.16 7.18
CA GLU A 136 -2.75 8.58 6.18
C GLU A 136 -3.92 7.80 6.81
N ALA A 137 -4.54 8.39 7.84
CA ALA A 137 -5.57 7.77 8.67
C ALA A 137 -6.79 7.23 7.90
N HIS A 138 -7.03 7.67 6.66
CA HIS A 138 -8.04 7.09 5.78
C HIS A 138 -7.83 5.57 5.56
N CYS A 139 -6.61 5.05 5.73
CA CYS A 139 -6.29 3.62 5.64
C CYS A 139 -7.00 2.76 6.70
N ILE A 140 -7.45 3.38 7.80
CA ILE A 140 -8.20 2.75 8.89
C ILE A 140 -9.63 2.40 8.43
N SER A 141 -10.17 3.13 7.47
CA SER A 141 -11.54 2.93 7.03
C SER A 141 -11.61 1.91 5.91
N GLU A 142 -12.51 0.94 6.05
CA GLU A 142 -12.87 0.01 4.97
C GLU A 142 -13.51 0.78 3.79
N TRP A 143 -14.03 1.98 4.07
CA TRP A 143 -14.52 2.93 3.08
C TRP A 143 -13.44 3.84 2.51
N GLY A 144 -12.16 3.66 2.88
CA GLY A 144 -11.01 4.39 2.32
C GLY A 144 -10.45 3.78 1.04
N HIS A 145 -9.88 4.64 0.17
CA HIS A 145 -9.35 4.32 -1.17
C HIS A 145 -8.00 3.58 -1.20
N ASN A 146 -7.36 3.39 -0.04
CA ASN A 146 -6.10 2.67 0.10
C ASN A 146 -6.08 1.89 1.41
N PHE A 147 -7.16 1.14 1.64
CA PHE A 147 -7.35 0.37 2.86
C PHE A 147 -6.14 -0.54 3.15
N ARG A 148 -5.60 -0.42 4.37
CA ARG A 148 -4.53 -1.28 4.87
C ARG A 148 -5.04 -2.04 6.08
N PRO A 149 -5.19 -3.37 6.00
CA PRO A 149 -5.79 -4.17 7.09
C PRO A 149 -5.18 -3.87 8.46
N ASP A 150 -3.87 -3.67 8.52
CA ASP A 150 -3.15 -3.47 9.77
C ASP A 150 -3.49 -2.18 10.51
N TYR A 151 -4.02 -1.18 9.80
CA TYR A 151 -4.51 0.05 10.40
C TYR A 151 -5.78 -0.19 11.24
N LEU A 152 -6.55 -1.25 10.97
CA LEU A 152 -7.73 -1.59 11.76
C LEU A 152 -7.39 -1.93 13.22
N LYS A 153 -6.14 -2.31 13.51
CA LYS A 153 -5.68 -2.69 14.85
C LYS A 153 -5.21 -1.51 15.70
N LEU A 154 -5.02 -0.34 15.09
CA LEU A 154 -4.51 0.85 15.79
C LEU A 154 -5.39 1.33 16.95
N PRO A 155 -6.74 1.29 16.88
CA PRO A 155 -7.59 1.58 18.03
C PRO A 155 -7.34 0.62 19.21
N ASP A 156 -7.12 -0.67 18.96
CA ASP A 156 -6.83 -1.65 20.01
C ASP A 156 -5.44 -1.40 20.61
N TYR A 157 -4.44 -1.12 19.77
CA TYR A 157 -3.09 -0.78 20.24
C TYR A 157 -3.07 0.52 21.07
N GLN A 158 -3.85 1.53 20.69
CA GLN A 158 -4.00 2.74 21.50
C GLN A 158 -4.48 2.39 22.93
N ARG A 159 -5.52 1.55 23.04
CA ARG A 159 -6.05 1.09 24.33
C ARG A 159 -5.05 0.22 25.09
N GLN A 160 -4.43 -0.74 24.41
CA GLN A 160 -3.46 -1.69 24.97
C GLN A 160 -2.25 -0.97 25.57
N PHE A 161 -1.74 0.07 24.90
CA PHE A 161 -0.59 0.85 25.35
C PHE A 161 -0.98 1.99 26.30
N GLY A 162 -2.27 2.15 26.64
CA GLY A 162 -2.74 3.19 27.54
C GLY A 162 -2.49 4.62 27.02
N ILE A 163 -2.53 4.83 25.69
CA ILE A 163 -2.25 6.13 25.09
C ILE A 163 -3.48 7.04 25.24
N PRO A 164 -3.37 8.20 25.92
CA PRO A 164 -4.53 8.99 26.33
C PRO A 164 -5.27 9.66 25.17
N GLN A 165 -4.57 9.96 24.07
CA GLN A 165 -5.15 10.68 22.93
C GLN A 165 -4.51 10.26 21.61
N VAL A 166 -5.27 10.46 20.53
CA VAL A 166 -4.83 10.21 19.16
C VAL A 166 -4.99 11.45 18.27
N LEU A 167 -4.09 11.62 17.32
CA LEU A 167 -4.22 12.56 16.21
C LEU A 167 -4.26 11.79 14.89
N LEU A 168 -5.40 11.85 14.20
CA LEU A 168 -5.57 11.27 12.88
C LEU A 168 -5.27 12.33 11.82
N LEU A 169 -4.37 12.02 10.89
CA LEU A 169 -3.97 12.91 9.81
C LEU A 169 -4.28 12.26 8.45
N THR A 170 -5.00 12.95 7.58
CA THR A 170 -5.21 12.49 6.20
C THR A 170 -5.39 13.65 5.24
N ALA A 171 -5.02 13.45 3.98
CA ALA A 171 -5.28 14.42 2.92
C ALA A 171 -6.67 14.32 2.33
N THR A 172 -7.20 13.10 2.24
CA THR A 172 -8.43 12.76 1.54
C THR A 172 -9.28 11.87 2.44
N ALA A 173 -10.48 12.33 2.79
CA ALA A 173 -11.47 11.56 3.52
C ALA A 173 -12.86 12.08 3.17
N THR A 174 -13.75 11.17 2.78
CA THR A 174 -15.16 11.48 2.58
C THR A 174 -15.87 11.56 3.94
N PRO A 175 -17.07 12.16 4.02
CA PRO A 175 -17.83 12.21 5.27
C PRO A 175 -18.03 10.82 5.92
N ALA A 176 -18.24 9.77 5.13
CA ALA A 176 -18.35 8.40 5.62
C ALA A 176 -17.05 7.89 6.26
N VAL A 177 -15.89 8.18 5.64
CA VAL A 177 -14.57 7.83 6.18
C VAL A 177 -14.29 8.60 7.48
N ILE A 178 -14.66 9.88 7.55
CA ILE A 178 -14.52 10.70 8.76
C ILE A 178 -15.35 10.09 9.90
N ALA A 179 -16.62 9.78 9.66
CA ALA A 179 -17.51 9.19 10.67
C ALA A 179 -16.99 7.83 11.19
N ASP A 180 -16.45 6.99 10.30
CA ASP A 180 -15.85 5.71 10.68
C ASP A 180 -14.58 5.88 11.53
N MET A 181 -13.69 6.79 11.15
CA MET A 181 -12.51 7.15 11.95
C MET A 181 -12.89 7.69 13.33
N GLN A 182 -13.89 8.59 13.40
CA GLN A 182 -14.40 9.14 14.66
C GLN A 182 -14.93 8.06 15.58
N LYS A 183 -15.75 7.13 15.05
CA LYS A 183 -16.30 6.01 15.81
C LYS A 183 -15.19 5.12 16.38
N LYS A 184 -14.19 4.78 15.58
CA LYS A 184 -13.09 3.87 15.98
C LYS A 184 -12.20 4.44 17.09
N PHE A 185 -11.97 5.75 17.07
CA PHE A 185 -11.08 6.45 18.01
C PHE A 185 -11.81 7.33 19.05
N ALA A 186 -13.14 7.28 19.08
CA ALA A 186 -13.98 8.11 19.95
C ALA A 186 -13.67 9.62 19.84
N ILE A 187 -13.54 10.14 18.62
CA ILE A 187 -13.27 11.57 18.35
C ILE A 187 -14.60 12.31 18.25
N ALA A 188 -14.77 13.35 19.08
CA ALA A 188 -15.95 14.21 19.05
C ALA A 188 -16.01 15.06 17.76
N ASP A 189 -17.21 15.39 17.29
CA ASP A 189 -17.42 16.19 16.06
C ASP A 189 -16.68 17.54 16.10
N VAL A 190 -16.64 18.17 17.27
CA VAL A 190 -15.94 19.45 17.52
C VAL A 190 -14.42 19.34 17.33
N ASP A 191 -13.85 18.14 17.47
CA ASP A 191 -12.42 17.87 17.34
C ASP A 191 -12.07 17.28 15.95
N VAL A 192 -13.02 17.33 15.00
CA VAL A 192 -12.76 17.12 13.58
C VAL A 192 -12.47 18.47 12.92
N VAL A 193 -11.24 18.65 12.46
CA VAL A 193 -10.80 19.86 11.77
C VAL A 193 -10.62 19.54 10.29
N THR A 194 -11.53 20.05 9.47
CA THR A 194 -11.42 20.02 8.01
C THR A 194 -11.00 21.39 7.50
N THR A 195 -10.22 21.41 6.43
CA THR A 195 -10.01 22.63 5.63
C THR A 195 -10.62 22.43 4.25
N GLY A 196 -10.89 23.53 3.55
CA GLY A 196 -11.46 23.47 2.20
C GLY A 196 -10.60 22.63 1.25
N PHE A 197 -11.26 21.80 0.45
CA PHE A 197 -10.64 20.98 -0.60
C PHE A 197 -10.47 21.78 -1.90
N TYR A 198 -11.21 22.88 -2.05
CA TYR A 198 -11.11 23.73 -3.22
C TYR A 198 -9.74 24.40 -3.35
N ARG A 199 -9.08 24.18 -4.49
CA ARG A 199 -7.82 24.83 -4.86
C ARG A 199 -8.02 25.73 -6.07
N SER A 200 -8.01 27.04 -5.85
CA SER A 200 -8.22 28.03 -6.91
C SER A 200 -7.10 28.07 -7.95
N ASN A 201 -5.90 27.57 -7.60
CA ASN A 201 -4.73 27.56 -8.47
C ASN A 201 -4.65 26.33 -9.40
N LEU A 202 -5.55 25.35 -9.26
CA LEU A 202 -5.57 24.16 -10.13
C LEU A 202 -6.63 24.30 -11.22
N ASP A 203 -6.19 24.30 -12.47
CA ASP A 203 -7.04 24.27 -13.66
C ASP A 203 -7.37 22.81 -14.01
N LEU A 204 -8.65 22.41 -13.87
CA LEU A 204 -9.07 21.02 -14.06
C LEU A 204 -9.70 20.83 -15.45
N ALA A 205 -9.06 20.07 -16.32
CA ALA A 205 -9.54 19.75 -17.64
C ALA A 205 -9.79 18.23 -17.79
N VAL A 206 -10.93 17.88 -18.35
CA VAL A 206 -11.23 16.53 -18.83
C VAL A 206 -11.46 16.62 -20.33
N GLU A 207 -10.70 15.83 -21.09
CA GLU A 207 -10.85 15.73 -22.54
C GLU A 207 -11.18 14.29 -22.92
N ALA A 208 -12.24 14.12 -23.72
CA ALA A 208 -12.63 12.83 -24.27
C ALA A 208 -11.71 12.48 -25.45
N VAL A 209 -10.89 11.43 -25.31
CA VAL A 209 -9.89 11.07 -26.33
C VAL A 209 -9.92 9.57 -26.61
N PRO A 210 -10.23 9.14 -27.85
CA PRO A 210 -10.19 7.73 -28.23
C PRO A 210 -8.81 7.11 -27.98
N GLY A 211 -8.77 5.83 -27.59
CA GLY A 211 -7.53 5.11 -27.27
C GLY A 211 -6.35 5.37 -28.23
N PRO A 212 -6.53 5.21 -29.55
CA PRO A 212 -5.45 5.41 -30.53
C PRO A 212 -4.91 6.86 -30.62
N ALA A 213 -5.72 7.85 -30.26
CA ALA A 213 -5.36 9.27 -30.37
C ALA A 213 -4.69 9.82 -29.08
N ARG A 214 -4.72 9.07 -27.98
CA ARG A 214 -4.23 9.54 -26.67
C ARG A 214 -2.77 9.96 -26.67
N MET A 215 -1.88 9.16 -27.28
CA MET A 215 -0.45 9.46 -27.30
C MET A 215 -0.16 10.76 -28.04
N ALA A 216 -0.73 10.92 -29.23
CA ALA A 216 -0.58 12.14 -30.04
C ALA A 216 -1.11 13.35 -29.26
N ARG A 217 -2.30 13.22 -28.66
CA ARG A 217 -2.91 14.30 -27.88
C ARG A 217 -2.08 14.69 -26.66
N LEU A 218 -1.49 13.72 -25.96
CA LEU A 218 -0.58 13.97 -24.84
C LEU A 218 0.63 14.78 -25.28
N VAL A 219 1.27 14.39 -26.38
CA VAL A 219 2.44 15.09 -26.95
C VAL A 219 2.05 16.52 -27.34
N ASP A 220 0.94 16.69 -28.07
CA ASP A 220 0.45 18.01 -28.49
C ASP A 220 0.14 18.92 -27.29
N TRP A 221 -0.40 18.35 -26.21
CA TRP A 221 -0.65 19.09 -24.99
C TRP A 221 0.65 19.45 -24.26
N LEU A 222 1.63 18.55 -24.17
CA LEU A 222 2.89 18.83 -23.46
C LEU A 222 3.89 19.68 -24.27
N ALA A 223 3.82 19.68 -25.60
CA ALA A 223 4.74 20.43 -26.47
C ALA A 223 4.89 21.92 -26.11
N PRO A 224 3.82 22.72 -25.92
CA PRO A 224 3.94 24.12 -25.50
C PRO A 224 4.40 24.30 -24.05
N ARG A 225 4.49 23.22 -23.27
CA ARG A 225 4.85 23.19 -21.84
C ARG A 225 6.26 22.63 -21.60
N LYS A 226 7.08 22.52 -22.66
CA LYS A 226 8.45 22.01 -22.59
C LYS A 226 9.28 22.81 -21.55
N GLY A 227 10.06 22.10 -20.75
CA GLY A 227 10.90 22.69 -19.68
C GLY A 227 10.15 22.99 -18.38
N GLN A 228 8.83 22.79 -18.32
CA GLN A 228 8.08 22.92 -17.07
C GLN A 228 8.00 21.57 -16.36
N PRO A 229 8.00 21.49 -15.02
CA PRO A 229 7.91 20.22 -14.31
C PRO A 229 6.51 19.60 -14.40
N GLY A 230 6.45 18.28 -14.52
CA GLY A 230 5.17 17.59 -14.59
C GLY A 230 5.19 16.09 -14.37
N ILE A 231 3.99 15.54 -14.21
CA ILE A 231 3.74 14.13 -13.90
C ILE A 231 2.66 13.61 -14.85
N VAL A 232 2.91 12.45 -15.45
CA VAL A 232 1.93 11.73 -16.28
C VAL A 232 1.60 10.41 -15.59
N TYR A 233 0.38 10.26 -15.10
CA TYR A 233 -0.11 9.04 -14.46
C TYR A 233 -0.67 8.04 -15.48
N VAL A 234 -0.23 6.79 -15.33
CA VAL A 234 -0.67 5.62 -16.10
C VAL A 234 -1.00 4.45 -15.17
N THR A 235 -1.75 3.46 -15.64
CA THR A 235 -2.15 2.31 -14.82
C THR A 235 -1.07 1.22 -14.77
N LEU A 236 -0.42 0.93 -15.91
CA LEU A 236 0.49 -0.21 -16.05
C LEU A 236 1.95 0.24 -16.20
N GLN A 237 2.88 -0.59 -15.71
CA GLN A 237 4.32 -0.32 -15.78
C GLN A 237 4.82 -0.22 -17.22
N LYS A 238 4.37 -1.15 -18.08
CA LYS A 238 4.68 -1.15 -19.52
C LYS A 238 4.22 0.14 -20.20
N THR A 239 3.04 0.64 -19.84
CA THR A 239 2.53 1.92 -20.36
C THR A 239 3.41 3.09 -19.93
N ALA A 240 3.96 3.06 -18.71
CA ALA A 240 4.84 4.11 -18.21
C ALA A 240 6.12 4.21 -19.06
N GLU A 241 6.74 3.07 -19.37
CA GLU A 241 7.90 2.99 -20.25
C GLU A 241 7.56 3.48 -21.67
N GLN A 242 6.48 2.97 -22.27
CA GLN A 242 6.07 3.33 -23.64
C GLN A 242 5.75 4.83 -23.80
N VAL A 243 5.04 5.41 -22.83
CA VAL A 243 4.70 6.83 -22.83
C VAL A 243 5.96 7.67 -22.62
N ALA A 244 6.83 7.31 -21.67
CA ALA A 244 8.09 8.03 -21.46
C ALA A 244 8.96 8.07 -22.72
N GLU A 245 9.13 6.92 -23.39
CA GLU A 245 9.88 6.86 -24.64
C GLU A 245 9.25 7.70 -25.76
N ALA A 246 7.92 7.72 -25.88
CA ALA A 246 7.23 8.52 -26.88
C ALA A 246 7.40 10.03 -26.64
N LEU A 247 7.36 10.47 -25.38
CA LEU A 247 7.65 11.85 -25.01
C LEU A 247 9.11 12.23 -25.33
N VAL A 248 10.07 11.34 -25.02
CA VAL A 248 11.49 11.54 -25.36
C VAL A 248 11.69 11.65 -26.87
N ARG A 249 11.09 10.75 -27.68
CA ARG A 249 11.13 10.82 -29.14
C ARG A 249 10.54 12.12 -29.69
N SER A 250 9.61 12.73 -28.97
CA SER A 250 8.98 14.01 -29.31
C SER A 250 9.77 15.23 -28.79
N GLY A 251 10.97 15.01 -28.23
CA GLY A 251 11.87 16.08 -27.77
C GLY A 251 11.55 16.64 -26.38
N LEU A 252 10.79 15.92 -25.56
CA LEU A 252 10.50 16.26 -24.15
C LEU A 252 11.43 15.50 -23.20
N SER A 253 11.83 16.12 -22.08
CA SER A 253 12.61 15.46 -21.04
C SER A 253 11.68 14.63 -20.14
N ALA A 254 11.62 13.31 -20.36
CA ALA A 254 10.73 12.41 -19.63
C ALA A 254 11.43 11.12 -19.18
N ALA A 255 10.99 10.57 -18.04
CA ALA A 255 11.45 9.28 -17.55
C ALA A 255 10.31 8.46 -16.92
N ALA A 256 10.35 7.14 -17.09
CA ALA A 256 9.40 6.24 -16.46
C ALA A 256 9.73 6.02 -14.97
N TYR A 257 8.70 5.94 -14.12
CA TYR A 257 8.82 5.58 -12.71
C TYR A 257 7.74 4.56 -12.32
N HIS A 258 8.14 3.37 -11.87
CA HIS A 258 7.21 2.33 -11.42
C HIS A 258 7.87 1.39 -10.41
N ALA A 259 7.04 0.60 -9.71
CA ALA A 259 7.49 -0.32 -8.67
C ALA A 259 8.41 -1.46 -9.16
N GLY A 260 8.45 -1.73 -10.47
CA GLY A 260 9.37 -2.72 -11.06
C GLY A 260 10.82 -2.24 -11.13
N MET A 261 11.08 -0.95 -10.93
CA MET A 261 12.44 -0.40 -10.90
C MET A 261 13.13 -0.68 -9.56
N GLY A 262 14.44 -0.95 -9.62
CA GLY A 262 15.30 -1.07 -8.43
C GLY A 262 15.20 0.17 -7.52
N HIS A 263 15.30 -0.04 -6.21
CA HIS A 263 15.12 1.02 -5.21
C HIS A 263 16.08 2.21 -5.44
N GLU A 264 17.37 1.94 -5.64
CA GLU A 264 18.38 2.98 -5.91
C GLU A 264 18.07 3.79 -7.17
N ALA A 265 17.61 3.13 -8.25
CA ALA A 265 17.24 3.80 -9.49
C ALA A 265 16.03 4.73 -9.31
N ARG A 266 15.03 4.29 -8.52
CA ARG A 266 13.86 5.12 -8.16
C ARG A 266 14.27 6.36 -7.37
N GLU A 267 15.11 6.19 -6.36
CA GLU A 267 15.60 7.33 -5.57
C GLU A 267 16.43 8.30 -6.39
N ALA A 268 17.36 7.79 -7.22
CA ALA A 268 18.18 8.63 -8.08
C ALA A 268 17.31 9.45 -9.04
N LEU A 269 16.30 8.82 -9.65
CA LEU A 269 15.36 9.51 -10.53
C LEU A 269 14.53 10.56 -9.78
N GLN A 270 14.02 10.24 -8.59
CA GLN A 270 13.30 11.19 -7.75
C GLN A 270 14.19 12.41 -7.43
N ARG A 271 15.45 12.20 -7.00
CA ARG A 271 16.40 13.30 -6.74
C ARG A 271 16.60 14.19 -7.96
N ARG A 272 16.78 13.60 -9.14
CA ARG A 272 16.93 14.34 -10.42
C ARG A 272 15.70 15.17 -10.75
N PHE A 273 14.49 14.63 -10.56
CA PHE A 273 13.24 15.36 -10.77
C PHE A 273 13.08 16.53 -9.78
N MET A 274 13.39 16.29 -8.49
CA MET A 274 13.38 17.33 -7.46
C MET A 274 14.34 18.47 -7.81
N ALA A 275 15.52 18.13 -8.32
CA ALA A 275 16.56 19.08 -8.75
C ALA A 275 16.29 19.77 -10.11
N GLY A 276 15.19 19.44 -10.79
CA GLY A 276 14.86 20.02 -12.11
C GLY A 276 15.74 19.52 -13.26
N GLN A 277 16.39 18.35 -13.10
CA GLN A 277 17.22 17.72 -14.14
C GLN A 277 16.40 16.81 -15.08
N VAL A 278 15.14 16.53 -14.71
CA VAL A 278 14.15 15.83 -15.52
C VAL A 278 12.86 16.61 -15.39
N ASP A 279 12.24 16.95 -16.53
CA ASP A 279 11.03 17.79 -16.52
C ASP A 279 9.79 16.95 -16.21
N MET A 280 9.66 15.78 -16.83
CA MET A 280 8.47 14.92 -16.75
C MET A 280 8.78 13.56 -16.13
N ILE A 281 7.92 13.15 -15.20
CA ILE A 281 7.89 11.77 -14.73
C ILE A 281 6.61 11.09 -15.22
N VAL A 282 6.76 9.99 -15.95
CA VAL A 282 5.65 9.14 -16.35
C VAL A 282 5.57 7.97 -15.38
N ALA A 283 4.47 7.83 -14.64
CA ALA A 283 4.45 6.92 -13.53
C ALA A 283 3.14 6.19 -13.29
N THR A 284 3.26 5.01 -12.69
CA THR A 284 2.13 4.42 -11.99
C THR A 284 1.91 5.11 -10.64
N ILE A 285 0.85 4.72 -9.92
CA ILE A 285 0.57 5.18 -8.55
C ILE A 285 1.74 5.00 -7.56
N ALA A 286 2.78 4.24 -7.93
CA ALA A 286 4.02 4.13 -7.19
C ALA A 286 4.79 5.47 -7.05
N PHE A 287 4.63 6.40 -8.00
CA PHE A 287 5.20 7.75 -7.90
C PHE A 287 4.18 8.69 -7.26
N GLY A 288 4.06 8.60 -5.95
CA GLY A 288 3.02 9.31 -5.25
C GLY A 288 3.47 9.79 -3.88
N MET A 289 3.03 9.06 -2.87
CA MET A 289 3.12 9.51 -1.50
C MET A 289 4.58 9.84 -1.11
N GLY A 290 4.81 11.05 -0.56
CA GLY A 290 6.14 11.53 -0.17
C GLY A 290 6.81 12.52 -1.13
N ILE A 291 6.34 12.68 -2.37
CA ILE A 291 6.90 13.72 -3.26
C ILE A 291 6.44 15.11 -2.80
N ASP A 292 7.40 15.99 -2.53
CA ASP A 292 7.19 17.40 -2.16
C ASP A 292 7.91 18.38 -3.08
N LYS A 293 7.68 18.24 -4.39
CA LYS A 293 8.10 19.25 -5.38
C LYS A 293 7.03 20.36 -5.43
N SER A 294 7.39 21.57 -5.04
CA SER A 294 6.42 22.67 -4.87
C SER A 294 5.88 23.22 -6.20
N ASP A 295 6.67 23.11 -7.26
CA ASP A 295 6.54 23.79 -8.54
C ASP A 295 6.05 22.87 -9.69
N VAL A 296 5.36 21.77 -9.39
CA VAL A 296 4.75 20.92 -10.43
C VAL A 296 3.67 21.69 -11.17
N ARG A 297 3.87 21.94 -12.47
CA ARG A 297 3.00 22.76 -13.34
C ARG A 297 2.00 21.95 -14.13
N ASN A 298 2.40 20.75 -14.56
CA ASN A 298 1.62 19.94 -15.48
C ASN A 298 1.35 18.57 -14.87
N LEU A 299 0.08 18.20 -14.75
CA LEU A 299 -0.29 16.88 -14.29
C LEU A 299 -1.29 16.27 -15.25
N VAL A 300 -0.97 15.09 -15.78
CA VAL A 300 -1.80 14.42 -16.78
C VAL A 300 -2.16 13.03 -16.31
N HIS A 301 -3.45 12.70 -16.28
CA HIS A 301 -3.94 11.34 -16.20
C HIS A 301 -4.10 10.81 -17.62
N TYR A 302 -3.12 10.01 -18.06
CA TYR A 302 -3.17 9.35 -19.37
C TYR A 302 -4.12 8.16 -19.37
N ASP A 303 -4.15 7.44 -18.25
CA ASP A 303 -5.18 6.46 -17.91
C ASP A 303 -6.08 7.01 -16.80
N LEU A 304 -7.30 6.49 -16.71
CA LEU A 304 -8.22 6.85 -15.63
C LEU A 304 -7.62 6.46 -14.27
N PRO A 305 -7.71 7.33 -13.24
CA PRO A 305 -7.39 6.95 -11.88
C PRO A 305 -8.33 5.85 -11.36
N LYS A 306 -8.01 5.26 -10.20
CA LYS A 306 -8.84 4.19 -9.61
C LYS A 306 -10.10 4.72 -8.92
N SER A 307 -10.09 5.98 -8.49
CA SER A 307 -11.13 6.58 -7.66
C SER A 307 -11.03 8.10 -7.67
N VAL A 308 -12.06 8.79 -7.15
CA VAL A 308 -12.06 10.25 -6.96
C VAL A 308 -10.98 10.67 -5.95
N GLU A 309 -10.74 9.83 -4.94
CA GLU A 309 -9.73 10.04 -3.91
C GLU A 309 -8.31 9.96 -4.48
N ASN A 310 -8.03 8.96 -5.31
CA ASN A 310 -6.75 8.88 -6.02
C ASN A 310 -6.55 10.11 -6.91
N TYR A 311 -7.56 10.47 -7.72
CA TYR A 311 -7.52 11.66 -8.56
C TYR A 311 -7.19 12.93 -7.74
N SER A 312 -7.91 13.14 -6.63
CA SER A 312 -7.72 14.30 -5.73
C SER A 312 -6.31 14.34 -5.12
N GLN A 313 -5.81 13.21 -4.63
CA GLN A 313 -4.47 13.11 -4.05
C GLN A 313 -3.37 13.37 -5.10
N GLU A 314 -3.57 12.87 -6.32
CA GLU A 314 -2.66 13.00 -7.45
C GLU A 314 -2.60 14.46 -7.94
N ILE A 315 -3.74 15.08 -8.30
CA ILE A 315 -3.77 16.51 -8.70
C ILE A 315 -3.27 17.44 -7.58
N GLY A 316 -3.43 17.03 -6.31
CA GLY A 316 -2.93 17.73 -5.13
C GLY A 316 -1.40 17.90 -5.07
N ARG A 317 -0.65 17.21 -5.96
CA ARG A 317 0.80 17.37 -6.13
C ARG A 317 1.17 18.61 -6.93
N ALA A 318 0.27 19.08 -7.78
CA ALA A 318 0.50 20.26 -8.58
C ALA A 318 0.37 21.55 -7.74
N GLY A 319 1.16 22.57 -8.09
CA GLY A 319 0.91 23.93 -7.63
C GLY A 319 1.01 24.15 -6.11
N ARG A 320 1.86 23.44 -5.37
CA ARG A 320 1.93 23.60 -3.90
C ARG A 320 2.51 24.94 -3.47
N ASP A 321 3.26 25.60 -4.35
CA ASP A 321 3.67 27.00 -4.25
C ASP A 321 2.52 28.02 -4.41
N GLY A 322 1.29 27.55 -4.69
CA GLY A 322 0.11 28.39 -4.91
C GLY A 322 0.02 28.99 -6.32
N GLN A 323 1.01 28.75 -7.17
CA GLN A 323 0.99 29.19 -8.57
C GLN A 323 0.06 28.32 -9.40
N ARG A 324 -0.36 28.85 -10.55
CA ARG A 324 -1.26 28.13 -11.46
C ARG A 324 -0.60 26.85 -11.96
N SER A 325 -1.34 25.76 -11.92
CA SER A 325 -0.97 24.48 -12.51
C SER A 325 -2.17 23.87 -13.24
N GLU A 326 -1.88 23.08 -14.27
CA GLU A 326 -2.89 22.46 -15.12
C GLU A 326 -2.95 20.96 -14.88
N CYS A 327 -4.18 20.44 -14.71
CA CYS A 327 -4.47 19.04 -14.49
C CYS A 327 -5.39 18.54 -15.61
N LEU A 328 -4.88 17.66 -16.47
CA LEU A 328 -5.61 17.11 -17.62
C LEU A 328 -5.93 15.62 -17.40
N VAL A 329 -7.16 15.22 -17.66
CA VAL A 329 -7.54 13.81 -17.80
C VAL A 329 -7.83 13.51 -19.27
N LEU A 330 -7.09 12.55 -19.85
CA LEU A 330 -7.37 11.99 -21.16
C LEU A 330 -8.38 10.85 -21.01
N ALA A 331 -9.66 11.21 -20.93
CA ALA A 331 -10.72 10.30 -20.54
C ALA A 331 -11.20 9.43 -21.71
N ASN A 332 -11.25 8.12 -21.47
CA ASN A 332 -11.98 7.14 -22.27
C ASN A 332 -12.38 5.95 -21.39
N ARG A 333 -13.23 5.08 -21.94
CA ARG A 333 -13.68 3.86 -21.27
C ARG A 333 -12.88 2.61 -21.66
N ASP A 334 -11.95 2.72 -22.60
CA ASP A 334 -11.13 1.59 -23.08
C ASP A 334 -10.34 0.93 -21.95
N GLY A 335 -9.91 1.72 -20.94
CA GLY A 335 -9.17 1.22 -19.77
C GLY A 335 -10.03 0.77 -18.58
N LEU A 336 -11.36 0.83 -18.68
CA LEU A 336 -12.25 0.56 -17.54
C LEU A 336 -12.15 -0.89 -17.06
N ASN A 337 -12.17 -1.85 -17.99
CA ASN A 337 -12.08 -3.27 -17.67
C ASN A 337 -10.80 -3.60 -16.90
N VAL A 338 -9.68 -2.94 -17.24
CA VAL A 338 -8.40 -3.15 -16.52
C VAL A 338 -8.53 -2.73 -15.05
N LEU A 339 -9.20 -1.61 -14.76
CA LEU A 339 -9.42 -1.15 -13.39
C LEU A 339 -10.33 -2.11 -12.61
N GLU A 340 -11.43 -2.53 -13.21
CA GLU A 340 -12.38 -3.47 -12.60
C GLU A 340 -11.74 -4.86 -12.39
N ASN A 341 -10.93 -5.33 -13.33
CA ASN A 341 -10.22 -6.61 -13.25
C ASN A 341 -9.25 -6.67 -12.06
N PHE A 342 -8.68 -5.54 -11.62
CA PHE A 342 -7.93 -5.50 -10.36
C PHE A 342 -8.83 -5.81 -9.17
N VAL A 343 -10.03 -5.22 -9.12
CA VAL A 343 -11.02 -5.46 -8.05
C VAL A 343 -11.45 -6.92 -8.05
N TYR A 344 -11.90 -7.45 -9.19
CA TYR A 344 -12.38 -8.83 -9.29
C TYR A 344 -11.29 -9.87 -9.00
N GLY A 345 -10.03 -9.56 -9.34
CA GLY A 345 -8.89 -10.41 -9.01
C GLY A 345 -8.52 -10.39 -7.53
N ASP A 346 -8.87 -9.33 -6.80
CA ASP A 346 -8.60 -9.16 -5.38
C ASP A 346 -9.76 -9.64 -4.47
N THR A 347 -10.88 -10.08 -5.05
CA THR A 347 -11.99 -10.72 -4.31
C THR A 347 -11.72 -12.22 -4.10
N PRO A 348 -11.52 -12.73 -2.88
CA PRO A 348 -11.35 -14.16 -2.66
C PRO A 348 -12.62 -14.96 -2.98
N GLU A 349 -12.45 -16.11 -3.65
CA GLU A 349 -13.52 -17.09 -3.82
C GLU A 349 -13.82 -17.77 -2.47
N ARG A 350 -15.09 -18.12 -2.25
CA ARG A 350 -15.55 -18.78 -1.02
C ARG A 350 -14.74 -20.04 -0.70
N ASP A 351 -14.46 -20.86 -1.70
CA ASP A 351 -13.68 -22.09 -1.53
C ASP A 351 -12.23 -21.83 -1.11
N GLY A 352 -11.65 -20.72 -1.57
CA GLY A 352 -10.33 -20.28 -1.11
C GLY A 352 -10.34 -19.93 0.38
N ILE A 353 -11.36 -19.19 0.82
CA ILE A 353 -11.56 -18.86 2.24
C ILE A 353 -11.78 -20.13 3.08
N LEU A 354 -12.62 -21.05 2.61
CA LEU A 354 -12.84 -22.34 3.28
C LEU A 354 -11.54 -23.11 3.47
N ARG A 355 -10.66 -23.12 2.47
CA ARG A 355 -9.38 -23.82 2.57
C ARG A 355 -8.48 -23.21 3.64
N VAL A 356 -8.42 -21.88 3.73
CA VAL A 356 -7.67 -21.19 4.81
C VAL A 356 -8.23 -21.57 6.18
N LEU A 357 -9.55 -21.56 6.34
CA LEU A 357 -10.20 -21.91 7.61
C LEU A 357 -9.99 -23.39 7.98
N GLN A 358 -10.02 -24.30 7.01
CA GLN A 358 -9.76 -25.72 7.23
C GLN A 358 -8.31 -25.95 7.69
N GLU A 359 -7.35 -25.29 7.07
CA GLU A 359 -5.94 -25.36 7.47
C GLU A 359 -5.75 -24.85 8.91
N LEU A 360 -6.33 -23.68 9.23
CA LEU A 360 -6.32 -23.12 10.58
C LEU A 360 -6.92 -24.09 11.61
N LYS A 361 -8.06 -24.71 11.30
CA LYS A 361 -8.74 -25.65 12.20
C LYS A 361 -7.93 -26.94 12.39
N GLY A 362 -7.22 -27.39 11.36
CA GLY A 362 -6.27 -28.50 11.45
C GLY A 362 -5.11 -28.18 12.40
N ALA A 363 -4.47 -27.03 12.22
CA ALA A 363 -3.35 -26.59 13.06
C ALA A 363 -3.75 -26.36 14.53
N ALA A 364 -4.99 -25.95 14.80
CA ALA A 364 -5.50 -25.80 16.17
C ALA A 364 -5.48 -27.11 16.97
N GLY A 365 -5.56 -28.27 16.31
CA GLY A 365 -5.45 -29.59 16.95
C GLY A 365 -4.03 -29.95 17.39
N GLU A 366 -3.00 -29.33 16.82
CA GLU A 366 -1.58 -29.63 17.01
C GLU A 366 -0.87 -28.61 17.92
N GLY A 367 -1.50 -28.27 19.06
CA GLY A 367 -0.87 -27.43 20.09
C GLY A 367 -1.17 -25.93 20.00
N GLY A 368 -2.24 -25.55 19.29
CA GLY A 368 -2.80 -24.19 19.34
C GLY A 368 -1.94 -23.13 18.64
N ARG A 369 -0.94 -23.52 17.84
CA ARG A 369 -0.13 -22.63 17.00
C ARG A 369 -0.33 -22.99 15.53
N TRP A 370 -0.54 -21.98 14.71
CA TRP A 370 -0.64 -22.09 13.26
C TRP A 370 0.53 -21.36 12.61
N GLU A 371 1.41 -22.13 11.98
CA GLU A 371 2.55 -21.61 11.23
C GLU A 371 2.19 -21.55 9.75
N LEU A 372 2.36 -20.39 9.12
CA LEU A 372 2.04 -20.23 7.70
C LEU A 372 3.11 -19.40 6.98
N THR A 373 3.43 -19.80 5.76
CA THR A 373 4.11 -18.94 4.79
C THR A 373 3.06 -18.32 3.88
N LEU A 374 3.00 -16.98 3.81
CA LEU A 374 1.95 -16.28 3.06
C LEU A 374 1.88 -16.70 1.59
N ASN A 375 3.02 -16.90 0.93
CA ASN A 375 3.07 -17.37 -0.47
C ASN A 375 2.49 -18.78 -0.62
N ALA A 376 2.82 -19.69 0.30
CA ALA A 376 2.34 -21.06 0.26
C ALA A 376 0.83 -21.12 0.48
N LEU A 377 0.32 -20.38 1.48
CA LEU A 377 -1.11 -20.30 1.76
C LEU A 377 -1.87 -19.62 0.61
N SER A 378 -1.30 -18.56 0.02
CA SER A 378 -1.82 -17.88 -1.18
C SER A 378 -1.99 -18.85 -2.33
N ASP A 379 -0.99 -19.67 -2.61
CA ASP A 379 -1.05 -20.65 -3.68
C ASP A 379 -2.07 -21.77 -3.42
N GLN A 380 -2.12 -22.28 -2.19
CA GLN A 380 -3.01 -23.39 -1.82
C GLN A 380 -4.49 -22.96 -1.79
N SER A 381 -4.77 -21.78 -1.26
CA SER A 381 -6.11 -21.20 -1.20
C SER A 381 -6.55 -20.52 -2.50
N ASN A 382 -5.64 -20.34 -3.45
CA ASN A 382 -5.85 -19.53 -4.66
C ASN A 382 -6.30 -18.08 -4.36
N ILE A 383 -5.88 -17.53 -3.21
CA ILE A 383 -6.15 -16.15 -2.81
C ILE A 383 -4.87 -15.34 -3.00
N ARG A 384 -4.92 -14.22 -3.72
CA ARG A 384 -3.77 -13.30 -3.84
C ARG A 384 -3.30 -12.85 -2.46
N GLN A 385 -2.00 -12.61 -2.32
CA GLN A 385 -1.39 -12.28 -1.02
C GLN A 385 -2.02 -11.10 -0.29
N LEU A 386 -2.39 -10.02 -1.00
CA LEU A 386 -2.97 -8.84 -0.37
C LEU A 386 -4.37 -9.13 0.22
N PRO A 387 -5.34 -9.69 -0.54
CA PRO A 387 -6.60 -10.17 0.01
C PRO A 387 -6.44 -11.22 1.11
N LEU A 388 -5.44 -12.10 1.00
CA LEU A 388 -5.15 -13.08 2.04
C LEU A 388 -4.70 -12.40 3.35
N LYS A 389 -3.86 -11.37 3.30
CA LYS A 389 -3.53 -10.56 4.48
C LYS A 389 -4.78 -9.90 5.08
N THR A 390 -5.67 -9.38 4.24
CA THR A 390 -6.95 -8.83 4.70
C THR A 390 -7.77 -9.88 5.43
N LEU A 391 -7.86 -11.09 4.87
CA LEU A 391 -8.56 -12.22 5.49
C LEU A 391 -7.96 -12.57 6.86
N LEU A 392 -6.63 -12.65 6.99
CA LEU A 392 -5.96 -12.93 8.25
C LEU A 392 -6.26 -11.85 9.31
N VAL A 393 -6.23 -10.57 8.95
CA VAL A 393 -6.60 -9.50 9.88
C VAL A 393 -8.06 -9.59 10.30
N GLN A 394 -8.96 -9.93 9.39
CA GLN A 394 -10.39 -10.11 9.72
C GLN A 394 -10.60 -11.28 10.69
N LEU A 395 -9.77 -12.33 10.64
CA LEU A 395 -9.76 -13.40 11.64
C LEU A 395 -9.22 -12.92 13.00
N GLU A 396 -8.17 -12.09 12.99
CA GLU A 396 -7.63 -11.50 14.23
C GLU A 396 -8.64 -10.59 14.94
N LEU A 397 -9.32 -9.71 14.19
CA LEU A 397 -10.32 -8.80 14.74
C LEU A 397 -11.54 -9.53 15.32
N ARG A 398 -11.82 -10.75 14.85
CA ARG A 398 -12.84 -11.65 15.41
C ARG A 398 -12.33 -12.47 16.60
N GLY A 399 -11.08 -12.31 17.00
CA GLY A 399 -10.46 -13.06 18.08
C GLY A 399 -10.30 -14.55 17.78
N ILE A 400 -10.18 -14.92 16.51
CA ILE A 400 -9.97 -16.32 16.08
C ILE A 400 -8.49 -16.67 16.15
N ILE A 401 -7.63 -15.75 15.70
CA ILE A 401 -6.17 -15.90 15.72
C ILE A 401 -5.52 -14.69 16.37
N ALA A 402 -4.29 -14.85 16.86
CA ALA A 402 -3.44 -13.73 17.29
C ALA A 402 -2.00 -13.93 16.82
N PRO A 403 -1.32 -12.89 16.31
CA PRO A 403 0.05 -13.00 15.84
C PRO A 403 0.99 -13.16 17.05
N LEU A 404 1.84 -14.18 17.00
CA LEU A 404 2.91 -14.40 17.97
C LEU A 404 4.21 -13.78 17.45
N PHE A 405 4.90 -14.47 16.55
CA PHE A 405 6.17 -14.04 15.98
C PHE A 405 6.26 -14.41 14.51
N ALA A 406 7.21 -13.80 13.81
CA ALA A 406 7.59 -14.17 12.45
C ALA A 406 9.07 -14.57 12.43
N TYR A 407 9.41 -15.56 11.62
CA TYR A 407 10.77 -16.01 11.41
C TYR A 407 10.96 -16.39 9.94
N PHE A 408 12.16 -16.22 9.39
CA PHE A 408 12.46 -16.74 8.06
C PHE A 408 12.66 -18.25 8.15
N ALA A 409 11.92 -19.04 7.37
CA ALA A 409 12.05 -20.50 7.36
C ALA A 409 13.38 -20.95 6.77
N GLU A 410 13.86 -20.27 5.74
CA GLU A 410 15.09 -20.61 5.02
C GLU A 410 16.13 -19.49 5.19
N TYR A 411 17.34 -19.86 5.59
CA TYR A 411 18.50 -18.96 5.56
C TYR A 411 19.49 -19.51 4.55
N ARG A 412 19.87 -18.66 3.60
CA ARG A 412 20.89 -18.97 2.61
C ARG A 412 22.04 -18.01 2.78
N PHE A 413 23.26 -18.47 2.60
CA PHE A 413 24.42 -17.61 2.64
C PHE A 413 25.43 -17.98 1.57
N LYS A 414 26.14 -16.96 1.09
CA LYS A 414 27.25 -17.11 0.17
C LYS A 414 28.52 -16.73 0.91
N TYR A 415 29.52 -17.59 0.85
CA TYR A 415 30.83 -17.33 1.42
C TYR A 415 31.54 -16.20 0.68
N LEU A 416 32.04 -15.21 1.42
CA LEU A 416 32.97 -14.18 0.93
C LEU A 416 34.43 -14.47 1.34
N VAL A 417 34.60 -15.39 2.30
CA VAL A 417 35.88 -16.00 2.68
C VAL A 417 35.74 -17.51 2.65
N GLU A 418 36.83 -18.24 2.40
CA GLU A 418 36.79 -19.71 2.35
C GLU A 418 36.26 -20.32 3.68
N PRO A 419 35.48 -21.42 3.63
CA PRO A 419 34.87 -22.01 4.83
C PRO A 419 35.87 -22.37 5.93
N GLU A 420 37.05 -22.89 5.56
CA GLU A 420 38.12 -23.20 6.51
C GLU A 420 38.67 -21.93 7.17
N ALA A 421 38.76 -20.84 6.40
CA ALA A 421 39.18 -19.54 6.89
C ALA A 421 38.11 -18.87 7.77
N LEU A 422 36.83 -19.18 7.59
CA LEU A 422 35.73 -18.78 8.50
C LEU A 422 35.82 -19.54 9.82
N VAL A 423 35.97 -20.86 9.77
CA VAL A 423 36.13 -21.73 10.95
C VAL A 423 37.34 -21.32 11.79
N ALA A 424 38.47 -21.05 11.15
CA ALA A 424 39.72 -20.68 11.82
C ALA A 424 39.65 -19.35 12.60
N LYS A 425 38.58 -18.54 12.45
CA LYS A 425 38.38 -17.30 13.22
C LYS A 425 37.85 -17.54 14.63
N PHE A 426 37.54 -18.79 14.97
CA PHE A 426 36.94 -19.16 16.25
C PHE A 426 37.79 -20.23 16.95
N GLU A 427 37.67 -20.25 18.28
CA GLU A 427 38.36 -21.22 19.15
C GLU A 427 37.36 -21.90 20.09
N GLY A 428 37.73 -23.07 20.61
CA GLY A 428 36.93 -23.85 21.57
C GLY A 428 35.53 -24.22 21.05
N GLU A 429 34.52 -24.12 21.92
CA GLU A 429 33.13 -24.46 21.59
C GLU A 429 32.53 -23.65 20.42
N ARG A 430 32.99 -22.40 20.23
CA ARG A 430 32.51 -21.58 19.11
C ARG A 430 33.01 -22.11 17.78
N ARG A 431 34.24 -22.63 17.73
CA ARG A 431 34.79 -23.25 16.53
C ARG A 431 34.01 -24.50 16.15
N GLN A 432 33.77 -25.38 17.12
CA GLN A 432 33.00 -26.61 16.91
C GLN A 432 31.58 -26.32 16.39
N PHE A 433 30.94 -25.28 16.94
CA PHE A 433 29.63 -24.82 16.46
C PHE A 433 29.67 -24.30 15.01
N VAL A 434 30.68 -23.52 14.65
CA VAL A 434 30.84 -23.01 13.27
C VAL A 434 31.16 -24.14 12.31
N GLU A 435 32.00 -25.10 12.69
CA GLU A 435 32.29 -26.31 11.93
C GLU A 435 31.01 -27.12 11.67
N ALA A 436 30.18 -27.31 12.70
CA ALA A 436 28.88 -27.96 12.59
C ALA A 436 27.95 -27.21 11.61
N LEU A 437 27.86 -25.89 11.72
CA LEU A 437 27.05 -25.05 10.82
C LEU A 437 27.50 -25.15 9.37
N VAL A 438 28.82 -25.14 9.13
CA VAL A 438 29.39 -25.28 7.78
C VAL A 438 29.12 -26.68 7.22
N ALA A 439 29.31 -27.73 8.03
CA ALA A 439 29.19 -29.12 7.60
C ALA A 439 27.75 -29.57 7.31
N THR A 440 26.79 -29.04 8.07
CA THR A 440 25.36 -29.38 7.93
C THR A 440 24.66 -28.55 6.86
N SER A 441 25.21 -27.38 6.50
CA SER A 441 24.63 -26.52 5.46
C SER A 441 24.79 -27.13 4.08
N GLN A 442 23.69 -27.19 3.32
CA GLN A 442 23.68 -27.76 1.98
C GLN A 442 24.17 -26.74 0.94
N ARG A 443 25.37 -26.97 0.41
CA ARG A 443 25.97 -26.12 -0.62
C ARG A 443 25.44 -26.49 -2.01
N ALA A 444 24.85 -25.53 -2.72
CA ALA A 444 24.48 -25.69 -4.12
C ALA A 444 25.61 -25.22 -5.04
N ARG A 445 25.53 -24.00 -5.57
CA ARG A 445 26.59 -23.36 -6.37
C ARG A 445 27.36 -22.31 -5.56
N THR A 446 26.88 -21.07 -5.60
CA THR A 446 27.43 -19.93 -4.85
C THR A 446 26.82 -19.78 -3.47
N TRP A 447 25.60 -20.30 -3.28
CA TRP A 447 24.84 -20.19 -2.04
C TRP A 447 24.74 -21.55 -1.34
N SER A 448 24.83 -21.51 -0.02
CA SER A 448 24.55 -22.61 0.91
C SER A 448 23.26 -22.35 1.65
N THR A 449 22.41 -23.38 1.82
CA THR A 449 21.19 -23.31 2.63
C THR A 449 21.44 -23.94 4.00
N VAL A 450 21.02 -23.25 5.06
CA VAL A 450 21.16 -23.72 6.44
C VAL A 450 20.13 -24.80 6.73
N ASP A 451 20.59 -25.95 7.21
CA ASP A 451 19.75 -27.08 7.60
C ASP A 451 19.55 -27.07 9.14
N PHE A 452 18.52 -26.35 9.59
CA PHE A 452 18.26 -26.18 11.02
C PHE A 452 17.89 -27.47 11.73
N ASP A 453 17.16 -28.36 11.05
CA ASP A 453 16.72 -29.62 11.62
C ASP A 453 17.92 -30.54 11.85
N ARG A 454 18.82 -30.62 10.87
CA ARG A 454 20.06 -31.38 11.02
C ARG A 454 20.97 -30.80 12.09
N LEU A 455 21.10 -29.47 12.15
CA LEU A 455 21.86 -28.78 13.20
C LEU A 455 21.33 -29.05 14.61
N TYR A 456 20.01 -29.06 14.76
CA TYR A 456 19.39 -29.35 16.04
C TYR A 456 19.55 -30.82 16.41
N ASN A 457 19.30 -31.74 15.47
CA ASN A 457 19.37 -33.18 15.73
C ASN A 457 20.80 -33.67 16.02
N GLU A 458 21.79 -33.22 15.25
CA GLU A 458 23.18 -33.68 15.38
C GLU A 458 23.97 -32.90 16.44
N HIS A 459 23.66 -31.61 16.64
CA HIS A 459 24.49 -30.71 17.45
C HIS A 459 23.70 -29.94 18.53
N GLN A 460 22.40 -30.20 18.69
CA GLN A 460 21.51 -29.48 19.63
C GLN A 460 21.63 -27.95 19.50
N ALA A 461 21.90 -27.50 18.28
CA ALA A 461 22.09 -26.09 17.97
C ALA A 461 20.72 -25.41 17.80
N GLU A 462 20.30 -24.61 18.78
CA GLU A 462 19.06 -23.86 18.69
C GLU A 462 19.06 -22.88 17.51
N ARG A 463 17.91 -22.79 16.81
CA ARG A 463 17.69 -21.89 15.67
C ARG A 463 18.14 -20.45 15.97
N ALA A 464 17.80 -19.93 17.14
CA ALA A 464 18.16 -18.56 17.55
C ALA A 464 19.68 -18.33 17.65
N ARG A 465 20.45 -19.37 18.00
CA ARG A 465 21.92 -19.31 18.07
C ARG A 465 22.53 -19.34 16.67
N VAL A 466 22.00 -20.17 15.78
CA VAL A 466 22.42 -20.26 14.37
C VAL A 466 22.18 -18.95 13.62
N VAL A 467 20.99 -18.37 13.74
CA VAL A 467 20.66 -17.08 13.11
C VAL A 467 21.59 -15.97 13.61
N LYS A 468 21.80 -15.87 14.93
CA LYS A 468 22.76 -14.90 15.52
C LYS A 468 24.18 -15.04 14.97
N ALA A 469 24.63 -16.27 14.72
CA ALA A 469 25.97 -16.50 14.18
C ALA A 469 26.07 -16.07 12.71
N LEU A 470 25.06 -16.38 11.91
CA LEU A 470 25.00 -15.96 10.50
C LEU A 470 24.94 -14.44 10.37
N ASP A 471 24.11 -13.77 11.19
CA ASP A 471 24.05 -12.30 11.23
C ASP A 471 25.43 -11.72 11.56
N PHE A 472 26.10 -12.26 12.59
CA PHE A 472 27.46 -11.85 12.95
C PHE A 472 28.48 -12.06 11.82
N PHE A 473 28.40 -13.16 11.07
CA PHE A 473 29.29 -13.41 9.94
C PHE A 473 29.06 -12.40 8.81
N GLN A 474 27.80 -12.02 8.56
CA GLN A 474 27.44 -11.00 7.57
C GLN A 474 27.96 -9.63 7.99
N GLU A 475 27.75 -9.21 9.24
CA GLU A 475 28.25 -7.93 9.78
C GLU A 475 29.76 -7.80 9.64
N ARG A 476 30.48 -8.93 9.75
CA ARG A 476 31.92 -9.00 9.58
C ARG A 476 32.38 -9.10 8.12
N GLY A 477 31.45 -9.15 7.17
CA GLY A 477 31.74 -9.27 5.73
C GLY A 477 32.32 -10.63 5.34
N TRP A 478 32.08 -11.69 6.12
CA TRP A 478 32.58 -13.03 5.82
C TRP A 478 31.61 -13.84 4.96
N ILE A 479 30.32 -13.50 5.02
CA ILE A 479 29.27 -14.06 4.19
C ILE A 479 28.35 -12.96 3.68
N GLU A 480 27.64 -13.25 2.61
CA GLU A 480 26.47 -12.52 2.13
C GLU A 480 25.24 -13.36 2.52
N LEU A 481 24.34 -12.86 3.38
CA LEU A 481 23.18 -13.61 3.91
C LEU A 481 21.91 -13.21 3.14
N GLU A 482 21.11 -14.21 2.78
CA GLU A 482 19.81 -14.07 2.14
C GLU A 482 18.78 -14.91 2.93
N SER A 483 17.86 -14.23 3.61
CA SER A 483 16.75 -14.89 4.31
C SER A 483 15.54 -15.01 3.39
N LYS A 484 15.02 -16.23 3.21
CA LYS A 484 13.84 -16.52 2.37
C LYS A 484 12.68 -17.07 3.20
N GLN A 485 11.49 -16.94 2.61
CA GLN A 485 10.25 -17.54 3.11
C GLN A 485 9.95 -17.12 4.56
N MET A 486 9.46 -15.89 4.73
CA MET A 486 8.97 -15.44 6.03
C MET A 486 7.76 -16.29 6.43
N THR A 487 7.92 -17.06 7.51
CA THR A 487 6.85 -17.78 8.20
C THR A 487 6.31 -16.91 9.32
N GLU A 488 5.00 -16.75 9.34
CA GLU A 488 4.27 -16.09 10.41
C GLU A 488 3.64 -17.16 11.30
N VAL A 489 3.77 -16.99 12.61
CA VAL A 489 3.19 -17.88 13.61
C VAL A 489 2.05 -17.16 14.31
N TYR A 490 0.87 -17.76 14.26
CA TYR A 490 -0.33 -17.31 14.92
C TYR A 490 -0.71 -18.27 16.04
N ALA A 491 -1.18 -17.75 17.17
CA ALA A 491 -1.95 -18.52 18.13
C ALA A 491 -3.37 -18.72 17.60
N SER A 492 -3.88 -19.94 17.66
CA SER A 492 -5.30 -20.23 17.47
C SER A 492 -6.01 -20.00 18.81
N LEU A 493 -6.77 -18.92 18.91
CA LEU A 493 -7.45 -18.52 20.14
C LEU A 493 -8.75 -19.30 20.35
N ARG A 494 -9.46 -19.60 19.26
CA ARG A 494 -10.78 -20.24 19.26
C ARG A 494 -10.95 -21.14 18.05
N SER A 495 -11.60 -22.28 18.24
CA SER A 495 -11.92 -23.26 17.18
C SER A 495 -13.40 -23.69 17.17
N ASP A 496 -14.22 -23.07 18.01
CA ASP A 496 -15.64 -23.36 18.26
C ASP A 496 -16.61 -22.73 17.25
N TRP A 497 -16.11 -22.39 16.06
CA TRP A 497 -16.88 -21.79 14.98
C TRP A 497 -17.19 -22.79 13.86
N ASP A 498 -18.33 -22.59 13.21
CA ASP A 498 -18.72 -23.33 12.01
C ASP A 498 -17.95 -22.80 10.79
N THR A 499 -17.22 -23.70 10.13
CA THR A 499 -16.33 -23.33 9.01
C THR A 499 -17.12 -22.80 7.82
N GLY A 500 -18.32 -23.34 7.56
CA GLY A 500 -19.18 -22.91 6.45
C GLY A 500 -19.70 -21.49 6.66
N SER A 501 -20.34 -21.26 7.81
CA SER A 501 -20.94 -19.97 8.16
C SER A 501 -19.89 -18.85 8.24
N LEU A 502 -18.72 -19.12 8.82
CA LEU A 502 -17.63 -18.13 8.87
C LEU A 502 -17.08 -17.81 7.47
N ALA A 503 -16.98 -18.81 6.59
CA ALA A 503 -16.58 -18.59 5.21
C ALA A 503 -17.60 -17.72 4.46
N ASP A 504 -18.90 -17.94 4.67
CA ASP A 504 -19.97 -17.13 4.08
C ASP A 504 -19.91 -15.67 4.56
N GLU A 505 -19.68 -15.45 5.85
CA GLU A 505 -19.54 -14.11 6.41
C GLU A 505 -18.34 -13.36 5.81
N LEU A 506 -17.17 -14.01 5.78
CA LEU A 506 -15.93 -13.45 5.24
C LEU A 506 -16.02 -13.23 3.73
N HIS A 507 -16.62 -14.17 2.99
CA HIS A 507 -16.86 -13.98 1.56
C HIS A 507 -17.82 -12.81 1.31
N GLY A 508 -18.90 -12.70 2.09
CA GLY A 508 -19.82 -11.57 2.04
C GLY A 508 -19.15 -10.22 2.35
N TYR A 509 -18.16 -10.20 3.25
CA TYR A 509 -17.32 -9.03 3.49
C TYR A 509 -16.55 -8.61 2.23
N PHE A 510 -15.85 -9.53 1.58
CA PHE A 510 -15.11 -9.21 0.35
C PHE A 510 -16.02 -8.81 -0.81
N LYS A 511 -17.23 -9.38 -0.93
CA LYS A 511 -18.21 -8.96 -1.94
C LYS A 511 -18.73 -7.53 -1.71
N ARG A 512 -18.91 -7.11 -0.45
CA ARG A 512 -19.23 -5.71 -0.14
C ARG A 512 -18.08 -4.77 -0.48
N GLN A 513 -16.84 -5.19 -0.23
CA GLN A 513 -15.66 -4.42 -0.60
C GLN A 513 -15.54 -4.28 -2.13
N GLU A 514 -15.72 -5.37 -2.88
CA GLU A 514 -15.78 -5.36 -4.35
C GLU A 514 -16.82 -4.35 -4.86
N ALA A 515 -18.06 -4.41 -4.36
CA ALA A 515 -19.11 -3.48 -4.75
C ALA A 515 -18.77 -2.01 -4.44
N SER A 516 -18.11 -1.76 -3.30
CA SER A 516 -17.65 -0.43 -2.90
C SER A 516 -16.58 0.11 -3.86
N GLU A 517 -15.56 -0.69 -4.21
CA GLU A 517 -14.50 -0.28 -5.15
C GLU A 517 -15.05 0.01 -6.55
N ILE A 518 -15.95 -0.85 -7.07
CA ILE A 518 -16.64 -0.61 -8.34
C ILE A 518 -17.49 0.67 -8.26
N GLY A 519 -18.16 0.90 -7.14
CA GLY A 519 -18.89 2.13 -6.86
C GLY A 519 -18.00 3.39 -6.94
N ARG A 520 -16.74 3.33 -6.46
CA ARG A 520 -15.79 4.44 -6.57
C ARG A 520 -15.35 4.72 -8.00
N ILE A 521 -15.12 3.68 -8.79
CA ILE A 521 -14.81 3.82 -10.22
C ILE A 521 -15.98 4.54 -10.93
N ASN A 522 -17.21 4.12 -10.66
CA ASN A 522 -18.40 4.75 -11.22
C ASN A 522 -18.57 6.22 -10.76
N ALA A 523 -18.31 6.51 -9.48
CA ALA A 523 -18.35 7.89 -8.97
C ALA A 523 -17.32 8.79 -9.66
N MET A 524 -16.13 8.28 -9.95
CA MET A 524 -15.10 8.98 -10.70
C MET A 524 -15.52 9.23 -12.16
N LEU A 525 -16.07 8.22 -12.85
CA LEU A 525 -16.60 8.40 -14.20
C LEU A 525 -17.71 9.47 -14.22
N ALA A 526 -18.61 9.45 -13.23
CA ALA A 526 -19.67 10.44 -13.08
C ALA A 526 -19.13 11.85 -12.80
N LEU A 527 -18.02 11.98 -12.07
CA LEU A 527 -17.33 13.26 -11.88
C LEU A 527 -16.81 13.79 -13.22
N PHE A 528 -16.10 12.97 -14.00
CA PHE A 528 -15.48 13.39 -15.26
C PHE A 528 -16.50 13.64 -16.38
N ALA A 529 -17.62 12.93 -16.38
CA ALA A 529 -18.71 13.11 -17.34
C ALA A 529 -19.68 14.25 -16.97
N SER A 530 -19.42 14.99 -15.88
CA SER A 530 -20.40 15.94 -15.36
C SER A 530 -20.54 17.20 -16.22
N ASP A 531 -21.76 17.70 -16.29
CA ASP A 531 -22.15 19.00 -16.85
C ASP A 531 -22.05 20.17 -15.85
N SER A 532 -21.69 19.88 -14.60
CA SER A 532 -21.50 20.86 -13.53
C SER A 532 -20.01 21.03 -13.16
N CYS A 533 -19.69 22.14 -12.50
CA CYS A 533 -18.30 22.53 -12.22
C CYS A 533 -17.50 21.42 -11.54
N LEU A 534 -16.42 20.95 -12.19
CA LEU A 534 -15.59 19.84 -11.69
C LEU A 534 -15.00 20.13 -10.32
N SER A 535 -14.43 21.33 -10.11
CA SER A 535 -13.82 21.71 -8.84
C SER A 535 -14.85 21.75 -7.69
N GLN A 536 -16.07 22.20 -7.96
CA GLN A 536 -17.15 22.24 -6.97
C GLN A 536 -17.62 20.83 -6.63
N ARG A 537 -17.84 19.97 -7.63
CA ARG A 537 -18.24 18.57 -7.40
C ARG A 537 -17.18 17.80 -6.63
N LEU A 538 -15.91 17.99 -6.98
CA LEU A 538 -14.79 17.38 -6.28
C LEU A 538 -14.75 17.82 -4.81
N ALA A 539 -14.91 19.12 -4.53
CA ALA A 539 -14.99 19.62 -3.17
C ALA A 539 -16.19 19.03 -2.41
N ALA A 540 -17.38 19.03 -3.02
CA ALA A 540 -18.60 18.49 -2.43
C ALA A 540 -18.49 16.97 -2.15
N TYR A 541 -17.78 16.21 -2.98
CA TYR A 541 -17.50 14.80 -2.75
C TYR A 541 -16.77 14.55 -1.42
N PHE A 542 -15.89 15.47 -1.01
CA PHE A 542 -15.20 15.44 0.28
C PHE A 542 -15.93 16.20 1.40
N GLY A 543 -17.17 16.63 1.17
CA GLY A 543 -17.96 17.38 2.16
C GLY A 543 -17.62 18.88 2.24
N ASP A 544 -16.83 19.41 1.31
CA ASP A 544 -16.57 20.85 1.22
C ASP A 544 -17.65 21.52 0.37
N HIS A 545 -18.60 22.16 1.05
CA HIS A 545 -19.70 22.92 0.45
C HIS A 545 -19.39 24.41 0.27
N GLN A 546 -18.17 24.86 0.58
CA GLN A 546 -17.78 26.27 0.47
C GLN A 546 -17.17 26.61 -0.91
N ALA A 547 -16.90 25.61 -1.74
CA ALA A 547 -16.39 25.79 -3.10
C ALA A 547 -17.38 26.60 -3.97
N PRO A 548 -16.88 27.48 -4.86
CA PRO A 548 -17.74 28.29 -5.72
C PRO A 548 -18.54 27.41 -6.69
N ALA A 549 -19.83 27.72 -6.89
CA ALA A 549 -20.71 26.99 -7.82
C ALA A 549 -20.15 26.89 -9.25
N ARG A 550 -19.42 27.92 -9.69
CA ARG A 550 -18.63 27.92 -10.93
C ARG A 550 -17.24 28.45 -10.61
N CYS A 551 -16.22 27.61 -10.76
CA CYS A 551 -14.83 27.99 -10.50
C CYS A 551 -14.22 28.89 -11.58
N GLY A 552 -14.79 28.90 -12.80
CA GLY A 552 -14.27 29.68 -13.95
C GLY A 552 -13.04 29.10 -14.63
N HIS A 553 -12.40 28.07 -14.06
CA HIS A 553 -11.11 27.54 -14.52
C HIS A 553 -11.09 26.04 -14.79
N CYS A 554 -12.23 25.35 -14.72
CA CYS A 554 -12.35 23.96 -15.17
C CYS A 554 -12.95 23.86 -16.59
N SER A 555 -12.72 22.75 -17.28
CA SER A 555 -13.23 22.52 -18.65
C SER A 555 -14.75 22.74 -18.75
N VAL A 556 -15.53 22.24 -17.80
CA VAL A 556 -16.99 22.44 -17.76
C VAL A 556 -17.37 23.93 -17.65
N CYS A 557 -16.67 24.70 -16.79
CA CYS A 557 -16.92 26.14 -16.68
C CYS A 557 -16.57 26.91 -17.96
N ARG A 558 -15.63 26.38 -18.76
CA ARG A 558 -15.28 26.87 -20.10
C ARG A 558 -16.22 26.36 -21.21
N GLY A 559 -17.26 25.60 -20.88
CA GLY A 559 -18.18 25.02 -21.87
C GLY A 559 -17.65 23.76 -22.58
N GLN A 560 -16.54 23.20 -22.11
CA GLN A 560 -15.90 21.99 -22.64
C GLN A 560 -16.29 20.77 -21.79
N VAL A 561 -17.55 20.35 -21.91
CA VAL A 561 -18.06 19.17 -21.20
C VAL A 561 -17.58 17.91 -21.90
N ALA A 562 -16.88 17.03 -21.18
CA ALA A 562 -16.40 15.76 -21.72
C ALA A 562 -17.54 14.76 -21.85
N ARG A 563 -17.64 14.10 -23.01
CA ARG A 563 -18.47 12.91 -23.21
C ARG A 563 -17.54 11.73 -23.47
N LEU A 564 -17.36 10.90 -22.45
CA LEU A 564 -16.42 9.77 -22.55
C LEU A 564 -16.91 8.82 -23.64
N PRO A 565 -16.09 8.51 -24.66
CA PRO A 565 -16.49 7.58 -25.71
C PRO A 565 -16.75 6.21 -25.08
N GLU A 566 -17.82 5.56 -25.53
CA GLU A 566 -18.04 4.14 -25.24
C GLU A 566 -16.94 3.31 -25.91
N PRO A 567 -16.53 2.19 -25.30
CA PRO A 567 -15.63 1.24 -25.95
C PRO A 567 -16.21 0.78 -27.30
N ALA A 568 -15.34 0.36 -28.21
CA ALA A 568 -15.79 -0.24 -29.46
C ALA A 568 -16.71 -1.44 -29.19
N ALA A 569 -17.80 -1.57 -29.95
CA ALA A 569 -18.72 -2.68 -29.80
C ALA A 569 -18.01 -4.01 -30.09
N LEU A 570 -18.03 -4.91 -29.11
CA LEU A 570 -17.44 -6.24 -29.22
C LEU A 570 -18.46 -7.24 -29.80
N PRO A 571 -18.01 -8.27 -30.53
CA PRO A 571 -18.89 -9.36 -30.97
C PRO A 571 -19.61 -10.03 -29.79
N ALA A 572 -20.84 -10.51 -30.01
CA ALA A 572 -21.62 -11.21 -28.99
C ALA A 572 -20.88 -12.46 -28.44
N LEU A 573 -20.94 -12.67 -27.13
CA LEU A 573 -20.32 -13.82 -26.47
C LEU A 573 -21.01 -15.13 -26.83
N GLU A 574 -22.28 -15.10 -27.20
CA GLU A 574 -23.07 -16.27 -27.61
C GLU A 574 -22.46 -17.02 -28.81
N GLY A 575 -21.65 -16.35 -29.64
CA GLY A 575 -20.95 -16.97 -30.77
C GLY A 575 -19.56 -17.54 -30.43
N LYS A 576 -19.11 -17.45 -29.18
CA LYS A 576 -17.80 -17.97 -28.74
C LYS A 576 -17.91 -19.44 -28.35
N ASP A 577 -16.92 -20.23 -28.75
CA ASP A 577 -16.82 -21.65 -28.38
C ASP A 577 -16.26 -21.80 -26.96
N PHE A 578 -17.15 -22.04 -25.99
CA PHE A 578 -16.80 -22.22 -24.59
C PHE A 578 -15.87 -23.42 -24.37
N ALA A 579 -16.10 -24.54 -25.07
CA ALA A 579 -15.30 -25.75 -24.91
C ALA A 579 -13.88 -25.56 -25.43
N ALA A 580 -13.72 -24.92 -26.60
CA ALA A 580 -12.41 -24.62 -27.16
C ALA A 580 -11.60 -23.67 -26.25
N LEU A 581 -12.26 -22.70 -25.63
CA LEU A 581 -11.60 -21.74 -24.75
C LEU A 581 -11.25 -22.34 -23.37
N CYS A 582 -12.12 -23.17 -22.79
CA CYS A 582 -12.01 -23.53 -21.37
C CYS A 582 -11.50 -24.96 -21.10
N SER A 583 -11.64 -25.89 -22.04
CA SER A 583 -11.36 -27.33 -21.82
C SER A 583 -9.95 -27.60 -21.28
N GLY A 584 -8.92 -27.00 -21.90
CA GLY A 584 -7.54 -27.17 -21.46
C GLY A 584 -7.27 -26.67 -20.05
N PHE A 585 -7.96 -25.61 -19.61
CA PHE A 585 -7.84 -25.11 -18.25
C PHE A 585 -8.59 -25.99 -17.24
N ARG A 586 -9.84 -26.38 -17.57
CA ARG A 586 -10.65 -27.28 -16.76
C ARG A 586 -9.95 -28.61 -16.52
N GLN A 587 -9.38 -29.21 -17.57
CA GLN A 587 -8.62 -30.44 -17.47
C GLN A 587 -7.44 -30.29 -16.51
N ARG A 588 -6.60 -29.26 -16.69
CA ARG A 588 -5.44 -29.05 -15.82
C ARG A 588 -5.82 -28.78 -14.37
N GLN A 589 -6.92 -28.06 -14.12
CA GLN A 589 -7.40 -27.83 -12.76
C GLN A 589 -7.87 -29.15 -12.12
N HIS A 590 -8.68 -29.93 -12.84
CA HIS A 590 -9.16 -31.22 -12.37
C HIS A 590 -8.03 -32.20 -12.10
N GLU A 591 -7.02 -32.28 -12.96
CA GLU A 591 -5.80 -33.09 -12.75
C GLU A 591 -4.98 -32.63 -11.53
N TYR A 592 -5.05 -31.35 -11.17
CA TYR A 592 -4.26 -30.77 -10.08
C TYR A 592 -4.89 -30.96 -8.71
N ASP A 593 -6.20 -30.72 -8.57
CA ASP A 593 -6.86 -30.76 -7.26
C ASP A 593 -8.17 -31.55 -7.22
N GLY A 594 -8.51 -32.27 -8.31
CA GLY A 594 -9.70 -33.10 -8.42
C GLY A 594 -11.01 -32.33 -8.59
N ARG A 595 -10.97 -31.00 -8.73
CA ARG A 595 -12.16 -30.15 -8.80
C ARG A 595 -12.38 -29.56 -10.18
N ASP A 596 -13.64 -29.42 -10.56
CA ASP A 596 -14.01 -28.63 -11.73
C ASP A 596 -13.77 -27.13 -11.48
N ALA A 597 -13.37 -26.43 -12.53
CA ALA A 597 -13.19 -24.99 -12.48
C ALA A 597 -14.56 -24.29 -12.35
N GLY A 598 -14.76 -23.55 -11.27
CA GLY A 598 -15.96 -22.73 -11.07
C GLY A 598 -16.02 -21.52 -12.01
N ALA A 599 -17.19 -20.87 -12.04
CA ALA A 599 -17.46 -19.73 -12.92
C ALA A 599 -16.45 -18.59 -12.74
N GLU A 600 -16.09 -18.24 -11.50
CA GLU A 600 -15.15 -17.16 -11.21
C GLU A 600 -13.73 -17.49 -11.70
N SER A 601 -13.23 -18.70 -11.42
CA SER A 601 -11.91 -19.17 -11.90
C SER A 601 -11.82 -19.14 -13.44
N LEU A 602 -12.86 -19.62 -14.14
CA LEU A 602 -12.93 -19.58 -15.60
C LEU A 602 -13.02 -18.16 -16.15
N THR A 603 -13.82 -17.31 -15.53
CA THR A 603 -13.95 -15.90 -15.94
C THR A 603 -12.61 -15.19 -15.81
N ARG A 604 -11.89 -15.40 -14.70
CA ARG A 604 -10.55 -14.84 -14.49
C ARG A 604 -9.55 -15.34 -15.51
N PHE A 605 -9.61 -16.61 -15.86
CA PHE A 605 -8.76 -17.21 -16.89
C PHE A 605 -8.99 -16.54 -18.26
N LEU A 606 -10.25 -16.41 -18.68
CA LEU A 606 -10.65 -15.79 -19.94
C LEU A 606 -10.34 -14.29 -19.99
N CYS A 607 -10.50 -13.57 -18.88
CA CYS A 607 -10.22 -12.14 -18.78
C CYS A 607 -8.75 -11.82 -18.49
N GLY A 608 -7.86 -12.82 -18.42
CA GLY A 608 -6.43 -12.62 -18.18
C GLY A 608 -6.07 -12.21 -16.74
N ILE A 609 -6.98 -12.36 -15.79
CA ILE A 609 -6.79 -11.99 -14.39
C ILE A 609 -5.97 -13.07 -13.69
N ALA A 610 -4.67 -12.82 -13.54
CA ALA A 610 -3.77 -13.80 -12.92
C ALA A 610 -4.15 -14.11 -11.46
N THR A 611 -4.27 -15.39 -11.14
CA THR A 611 -4.44 -15.92 -9.78
C THR A 611 -3.26 -16.85 -9.42
N PRO A 612 -3.00 -17.12 -8.14
CA PRO A 612 -1.89 -17.97 -7.72
C PRO A 612 -1.87 -19.35 -8.41
N ILE A 613 -3.03 -20.00 -8.56
CA ILE A 613 -3.15 -21.33 -9.17
C ILE A 613 -2.73 -21.34 -10.65
N PHE A 614 -2.92 -20.22 -11.38
CA PHE A 614 -2.60 -20.15 -12.81
C PHE A 614 -1.11 -20.34 -13.10
N THR A 615 -0.23 -19.91 -12.19
CA THR A 615 1.21 -20.13 -12.33
C THR A 615 1.54 -21.62 -12.25
N ARG A 616 0.94 -22.33 -11.29
CA ARG A 616 1.15 -23.79 -11.11
C ARG A 616 0.60 -24.58 -12.29
N LEU A 617 -0.57 -24.20 -12.78
CA LEU A 617 -1.22 -24.83 -13.93
C LEU A 617 -0.63 -24.42 -15.28
N LYS A 618 0.36 -23.52 -15.31
CA LYS A 618 0.87 -22.88 -16.53
C LYS A 618 -0.26 -22.37 -17.42
N ALA A 619 -1.31 -21.82 -16.80
CA ALA A 619 -2.55 -21.46 -17.48
C ALA A 619 -2.34 -20.37 -18.52
N ARG A 620 -1.36 -19.48 -18.32
CA ARG A 620 -0.98 -18.43 -19.27
C ARG A 620 -0.55 -18.94 -20.65
N ASN A 621 -0.15 -20.21 -20.74
CA ASN A 621 0.26 -20.84 -22.00
C ASN A 621 -0.91 -21.52 -22.73
N LEU A 622 -2.12 -21.48 -22.15
CA LEU A 622 -3.30 -22.07 -22.76
C LEU A 622 -3.98 -21.07 -23.70
N PRO A 623 -4.55 -21.52 -24.83
CA PRO A 623 -5.17 -20.63 -25.81
C PRO A 623 -6.29 -19.74 -25.27
N GLY A 624 -7.05 -20.20 -24.28
CA GLY A 624 -8.15 -19.42 -23.70
C GLY A 624 -7.72 -18.33 -22.71
N PHE A 625 -6.46 -18.31 -22.27
CA PHE A 625 -6.01 -17.31 -21.30
C PHE A 625 -6.02 -15.92 -21.93
N ALA A 626 -6.68 -14.97 -21.26
CA ALA A 626 -6.86 -13.59 -21.75
C ALA A 626 -7.60 -13.48 -23.10
N ALA A 627 -8.26 -14.54 -23.58
CA ALA A 627 -8.96 -14.52 -24.87
C ALA A 627 -10.17 -13.56 -24.92
N LEU A 628 -10.68 -13.15 -23.75
CA LEU A 628 -11.77 -12.20 -23.58
C LEU A 628 -11.36 -11.01 -22.70
N GLU A 629 -10.07 -10.63 -22.67
CA GLU A 629 -9.56 -9.53 -21.83
C GLU A 629 -10.20 -8.16 -22.14
N ASP A 630 -10.66 -7.96 -23.37
CA ASP A 630 -11.34 -6.74 -23.80
C ASP A 630 -12.80 -6.66 -23.35
N TYR A 631 -13.40 -7.76 -22.86
CA TYR A 631 -14.81 -7.81 -22.46
C TYR A 631 -14.98 -7.41 -20.99
N PRO A 632 -16.09 -6.75 -20.62
CA PRO A 632 -16.41 -6.50 -19.21
C PRO A 632 -16.53 -7.81 -18.43
N TYR A 633 -15.85 -7.91 -17.28
CA TYR A 633 -15.80 -9.13 -16.47
C TYR A 633 -17.19 -9.68 -16.14
N ALA A 634 -18.13 -8.82 -15.78
CA ALA A 634 -19.50 -9.22 -15.45
C ALA A 634 -20.21 -9.91 -16.63
N GLN A 635 -20.01 -9.44 -17.86
CA GLN A 635 -20.59 -10.06 -19.05
C GLN A 635 -19.98 -11.44 -19.33
N VAL A 636 -18.66 -11.56 -19.19
CA VAL A 636 -17.97 -12.85 -19.34
C VAL A 636 -18.42 -13.82 -18.26
N ARG A 637 -18.54 -13.37 -17.01
CA ARG A 637 -19.01 -14.19 -15.88
C ARG A 637 -20.42 -14.71 -16.13
N ASP A 638 -21.35 -13.84 -16.51
CA ASP A 638 -22.73 -14.22 -16.75
C ASP A 638 -22.86 -15.18 -17.96
N TRP A 639 -21.99 -15.03 -18.97
CA TRP A 639 -21.88 -16.00 -20.06
C TRP A 639 -21.33 -17.33 -19.59
N VAL A 640 -20.22 -17.35 -18.84
CA VAL A 640 -19.60 -18.58 -18.28
C VAL A 640 -20.58 -19.32 -17.37
N SER A 641 -21.28 -18.62 -16.47
CA SER A 641 -22.27 -19.23 -15.58
C SER A 641 -23.37 -19.94 -16.36
N ARG A 642 -23.93 -19.30 -17.40
CA ARG A 642 -24.90 -19.93 -18.30
C ARG A 642 -24.36 -21.19 -18.98
N GLN A 643 -23.07 -21.23 -19.32
CA GLN A 643 -22.43 -22.39 -19.95
C GLN A 643 -22.13 -23.53 -18.98
N LEU A 644 -22.03 -23.26 -17.68
CA LEU A 644 -21.84 -24.29 -16.65
C LEU A 644 -23.17 -24.90 -16.16
N ASP A 645 -24.25 -24.14 -16.29
CA ASP A 645 -25.62 -24.61 -15.98
C ASP A 645 -26.24 -25.44 -17.13
N LEU A 646 -25.64 -25.41 -18.32
CA LEU A 646 -25.98 -26.20 -19.51
C LEU A 646 -25.21 -27.53 -19.52
#